data_AF-A0A814BJ54-F1
#
_entry.id   AF-A0A814BJ54-F1
#
_cell.length_a   1.000
_cell.length_b   1.000
_cell.length_c   1.000
_cell.angle_alpha   90.00
_cell.angle_beta   90.00
_cell.angle_gamma   90.00
#
_symmetry.space_group_name_H-M   'P 1'
#
loop_
_entity.id
_entity.type
_entity.pdbx_description
1 polymer ?
#
loop_
_entity_poly.entity_id
_entity_poly.type
_entity_poly.pdbx_seq_one_letter_code
_entity_poly.pdbx_strand_id
1 'polypeptide(L)'
;MELQNTYDTNLKCPCTEISASYRSFVEIIPTYHEICSSDFVSQKWIDMLFNDQTSTRYVLDFRATASQQFQVLRELCKFSQTAINNDIQGLYDDQLISAYLLSESLLQAEMVSFTTTFRTSSVANALRSLSFMRTYVLGNQFMSGIQTAYMALLYSTDGLNWSGDIGITIFRQHGASALCQCSIDATCNMWSAFYNYTYIDQTRSFYWFPSTVTFQVANWFAGCWPLESLLLSSLDNSFLNNQSELDAIVTYFNWSSNSTPAALSIQKATNQSGTFNDILGNLFIESISPELNYSVYFAQCRPRSCSYSINQHSSFLYIFTALLGLYGGLSVVLRLVIPYVVGFIVRYFTKTPPQHPSNDIVTTMQTWKQRAQTLSSLRQQPLDIKQQLWTTRIYITLLILALIVLTLYGMLSFEIKLIQVNKPSFSTVQQLQTQSQTNLISSLQCPCTQLTVFYRQFTQLHPFYHQVCSSDFVSERWIDAFDDMRSPSSPRYAPYIDSTDFSWSQVLFVLLEALCDFSTETIASALQTFQNTTLVGTQLLTADEFTNQMFSVINQFQLETKSTFLHFLQLLRNITHVNQIVSAVGSNSYIEIGDPPKYAAPLSITTYSDSNSSHICSCATDSSCKTNWGLFIGDPAEIQVYTIPELYFACQPVESLLQSTLKCFYDNQDCLDIIINFYNVSSFNNFTRLNSSSHASHFMINSTIGSLLSEMFIESWSNSTNYSSYFAQCQPSSCSYTIPQRNSLLETITRIVGLIGGLSVSLRILVPFLVMICVGIIRRLLSRYQQAPVESTARTSHFVTLGIKIRDWFKKVNVFEDTNRTIAIEQQCVATRAYLLLLAISLFIIILYTSLIYYLNTFTITKPSLEQYQQLQKRYGSDAVSCPCSRLSIAHSSFITLQCNFHPVCTSPFTSDSYLQDLFELYNDLDSTYATKNAFTLQGTIFSHFQALRSLCNLVKDFVNDAQQQYLVSSIVSTLMTDFDLFEKQTNASLIDFQLTLPNSFNNSLQMIRGLMQSNGFVSAYSTNWYYITKNIYLSGVLFLKPQYYGSDMCNCATLSTCTQSSTPFIKGYLVGCTPLESLLQSTLQCLYEQSCINLLTTYLNMSLSNHLVPLNKSETHFSSDDTVNSIVQQMFVETCSSNKSYNQFFEQCKPDYCSVTILEPGSFIIVITTILGLYGGLTTFLKLVVPFLVFSIYKLVRKYQQRAQVGIQQFLRQAQPQQPVPPPVSLPPR
;
A
#
# COMPACT_ATOMS: atom_id res chain seq x y z
N MET A 1 17.06 -19.88 -9.59
CA MET A 1 18.27 -20.11 -10.41
C MET A 1 18.02 -21.07 -11.58
N GLU A 2 18.50 -22.31 -11.67
CA GLU A 2 18.54 -23.05 -12.96
C GLU A 2 17.18 -23.17 -13.71
N LEU A 3 16.11 -23.59 -13.04
CA LEU A 3 14.74 -23.60 -13.61
C LEU A 3 14.24 -22.19 -13.99
N GLN A 4 14.68 -21.17 -13.27
CA GLN A 4 14.30 -19.76 -13.43
C GLN A 4 14.95 -19.20 -14.70
N ASN A 5 16.27 -19.38 -14.84
CA ASN A 5 17.03 -19.04 -16.05
C ASN A 5 16.52 -19.76 -17.33
N THR A 6 15.76 -20.85 -17.18
CA THR A 6 15.22 -21.66 -18.29
C THR A 6 13.74 -21.39 -18.59
N TYR A 7 12.93 -21.02 -17.57
CA TYR A 7 11.47 -20.95 -17.67
C TYR A 7 10.84 -19.71 -16.99
N ASP A 8 11.61 -18.64 -16.76
CA ASP A 8 11.28 -17.47 -15.93
C ASP A 8 9.83 -16.97 -16.07
N THR A 9 9.35 -16.81 -17.31
CA THR A 9 8.00 -16.28 -17.62
C THR A 9 6.83 -17.22 -17.30
N ASN A 10 7.09 -18.50 -17.03
CA ASN A 10 6.07 -19.53 -16.75
C ASN A 10 6.29 -20.23 -15.38
N LEU A 11 7.34 -19.91 -14.63
CA LEU A 11 7.71 -20.61 -13.41
C LEU A 11 6.96 -20.05 -12.19
N LYS A 12 6.01 -20.81 -11.64
CA LYS A 12 5.27 -20.47 -10.42
C LYS A 12 5.72 -21.34 -9.25
N CYS A 13 6.37 -20.72 -8.27
CA CYS A 13 6.81 -21.34 -7.02
C CYS A 13 6.01 -20.75 -5.84
N PRO A 14 4.96 -21.43 -5.32
CA PRO A 14 4.17 -20.92 -4.20
C PRO A 14 4.99 -20.91 -2.92
N CYS A 15 4.97 -19.82 -2.17
CA CYS A 15 5.66 -19.72 -0.88
C CYS A 15 4.93 -20.57 0.19
N THR A 16 5.68 -21.09 1.18
CA THR A 16 5.09 -21.67 2.40
C THR A 16 4.70 -20.55 3.38
N GLU A 17 5.52 -19.52 3.46
CA GLU A 17 5.30 -18.30 4.24
C GLU A 17 5.20 -17.15 3.22
N ILE A 18 3.99 -16.61 3.01
CA ILE A 18 3.70 -15.64 1.94
C ILE A 18 4.07 -14.19 2.30
N SER A 19 4.77 -13.99 3.41
CA SER A 19 5.02 -12.69 4.05
C SER A 19 6.46 -12.64 4.53
N ALA A 20 7.30 -11.79 3.92
CA ALA A 20 8.70 -11.61 4.28
C ALA A 20 8.94 -10.19 4.82
N SER A 21 9.50 -10.06 6.03
CA SER A 21 9.74 -8.73 6.63
C SER A 21 10.89 -8.01 5.92
N TYR A 22 10.68 -6.78 5.47
CA TYR A 22 11.69 -6.02 4.72
C TYR A 22 13.00 -5.87 5.52
N ARG A 23 12.92 -5.63 6.84
CA ARG A 23 14.04 -5.54 7.81
C ARG A 23 15.06 -6.68 7.74
N SER A 24 14.69 -7.82 7.16
CA SER A 24 15.50 -9.04 7.12
C SER A 24 16.23 -9.29 5.79
N PHE A 25 15.80 -8.64 4.69
CA PHE A 25 16.39 -8.84 3.36
C PHE A 25 16.60 -7.54 2.57
N VAL A 26 16.21 -6.38 3.10
CA VAL A 26 16.45 -5.04 2.56
C VAL A 26 17.20 -4.22 3.58
N GLU A 27 18.25 -3.53 3.13
CA GLU A 27 18.92 -2.48 3.89
C GLU A 27 18.92 -1.19 3.05
N ILE A 28 18.33 -0.12 3.56
CA ILE A 28 18.34 1.21 2.93
C ILE A 28 19.38 2.08 3.63
N ILE A 29 20.37 2.53 2.86
CA ILE A 29 21.45 3.40 3.35
C ILE A 29 21.27 4.79 2.70
N PRO A 30 20.79 5.80 3.44
CA PRO A 30 20.78 7.19 3.00
C PRO A 30 22.14 7.85 3.27
N THR A 31 22.67 8.61 2.29
CA THR A 31 23.83 9.48 2.49
C THR A 31 23.38 10.93 2.51
N TYR A 32 23.68 11.62 3.62
CA TYR A 32 23.38 13.05 3.78
C TYR A 32 24.60 13.90 3.43
N HIS A 33 24.35 15.12 2.96
CA HIS A 33 25.37 16.11 2.63
C HIS A 33 26.26 16.41 3.84
N GLU A 34 27.57 16.54 3.61
CA GLU A 34 28.64 16.64 4.63
C GLU A 34 28.30 17.62 5.77
N ILE A 35 27.68 18.75 5.43
CA ILE A 35 27.21 19.78 6.37
C ILE A 35 26.42 19.20 7.57
N CYS A 36 25.54 18.23 7.34
CA CYS A 36 24.70 17.62 8.38
C CYS A 36 25.43 16.62 9.28
N SER A 37 26.73 16.39 9.03
CA SER A 37 27.66 15.62 9.85
C SER A 37 28.86 16.46 10.34
N SER A 38 28.88 17.76 10.04
CA SER A 38 30.00 18.66 10.30
C SER A 38 29.92 19.37 11.65
N ASP A 39 31.04 19.96 12.11
CA ASP A 39 31.07 20.83 13.29
C ASP A 39 30.10 22.04 13.19
N PHE A 40 29.70 22.45 11.98
CA PHE A 40 28.81 23.60 11.75
C PHE A 40 27.38 23.39 12.25
N VAL A 41 26.94 22.15 12.48
CA VAL A 41 25.66 21.85 13.14
C VAL A 41 25.81 21.50 14.62
N SER A 42 27.02 21.61 15.19
CA SER A 42 27.27 21.34 16.61
C SER A 42 26.76 22.47 17.51
N GLN A 43 26.29 22.11 18.72
CA GLN A 43 25.95 23.09 19.76
C GLN A 43 27.15 24.00 20.08
N LYS A 44 28.37 23.45 20.12
CA LYS A 44 29.61 24.19 20.35
C LYS A 44 29.82 25.33 19.34
N TRP A 45 29.60 25.10 18.05
CA TRP A 45 29.71 26.15 17.02
C TRP A 45 28.66 27.25 17.20
N ILE A 46 27.41 26.83 17.44
CA ILE A 46 26.26 27.72 17.66
C ILE A 46 26.45 28.61 18.91
N ASP A 47 26.93 28.03 20.02
CA ASP A 47 27.19 28.75 21.27
C ASP A 47 28.35 29.74 21.13
N MET A 48 29.44 29.35 20.44
CA MET A 48 30.56 30.27 20.17
C MET A 48 30.08 31.47 19.36
N LEU A 49 29.29 31.26 18.30
CA LEU A 49 28.71 32.32 17.45
C LEU A 49 27.72 33.26 18.17
N PHE A 50 27.28 32.95 19.39
CA PHE A 50 26.29 33.77 20.09
C PHE A 50 26.88 35.02 20.74
N ASN A 51 26.06 36.06 20.93
CA ASN A 51 26.45 37.27 21.64
C ASN A 51 25.25 37.97 22.30
N ASP A 52 25.35 38.26 23.60
CA ASP A 52 24.39 39.05 24.41
C ASP A 52 23.96 40.42 23.85
N GLN A 53 24.68 40.93 22.85
CA GLN A 53 24.39 42.21 22.18
C GLN A 53 23.81 42.03 20.77
N THR A 54 23.44 40.81 20.33
CA THR A 54 22.89 40.49 18.99
C THR A 54 21.83 41.51 18.53
N SER A 55 20.76 41.68 19.30
CA SER A 55 19.66 42.64 19.04
C SER A 55 20.08 44.11 18.97
N THR A 56 21.25 44.47 19.52
CA THR A 56 21.77 45.85 19.57
C THR A 56 22.79 46.15 18.47
N ARG A 57 23.10 45.15 17.63
CA ARG A 57 23.91 45.31 16.42
C ARG A 57 23.03 45.81 15.28
N TYR A 58 23.67 46.19 14.18
CA TYR A 58 22.95 46.38 12.93
C TYR A 58 22.41 45.03 12.43
N VAL A 59 21.18 45.02 11.89
CA VAL A 59 20.45 43.82 11.45
C VAL A 59 21.20 42.94 10.44
N LEU A 60 22.11 43.53 9.65
CA LEU A 60 22.93 42.81 8.68
C LEU A 60 24.28 42.30 9.23
N ASP A 61 24.62 42.66 10.47
CA ASP A 61 25.86 42.20 11.12
C ASP A 61 25.78 40.68 11.30
N PHE A 62 26.73 39.95 10.70
CA PHE A 62 26.79 38.49 10.82
C PHE A 62 26.81 38.02 12.29
N ARG A 63 27.34 38.85 13.20
CA ARG A 63 27.35 38.61 14.65
C ARG A 63 25.99 38.85 15.34
N ALA A 64 24.95 39.21 14.59
CA ALA A 64 23.57 39.32 15.03
C ALA A 64 22.73 38.10 14.60
N THR A 65 22.99 37.54 13.41
CA THR A 65 22.16 36.50 12.79
C THR A 65 22.75 35.08 12.82
N ALA A 66 24.08 34.94 12.83
CA ALA A 66 24.73 33.65 12.52
C ALA A 66 24.34 32.51 13.48
N SER A 67 24.33 32.75 14.79
CA SER A 67 24.00 31.70 15.78
C SER A 67 22.60 31.10 15.55
N GLN A 68 21.61 31.93 15.18
CA GLN A 68 20.26 31.49 14.83
C GLN A 68 20.22 30.79 13.47
N GLN A 69 20.95 31.29 12.46
CA GLN A 69 21.02 30.65 11.14
C GLN A 69 21.65 29.24 11.22
N PHE A 70 22.69 29.03 12.03
CA PHE A 70 23.27 27.71 12.26
C PHE A 70 22.40 26.81 13.15
N GLN A 71 21.56 27.36 14.04
CA GLN A 71 20.48 26.58 14.68
C GLN A 71 19.45 26.07 13.68
N VAL A 72 18.98 26.92 12.76
CA VAL A 72 18.05 26.48 11.71
C VAL A 72 18.68 25.37 10.88
N LEU A 73 19.94 25.53 10.48
CA LEU A 73 20.66 24.50 9.70
C LEU A 73 20.74 23.17 10.45
N ARG A 74 21.04 23.19 11.77
CA ARG A 74 21.02 22.00 12.62
C ARG A 74 19.65 21.35 12.69
N GLU A 75 18.59 22.11 12.97
CA GLU A 75 17.24 21.54 13.09
C GLU A 75 16.70 21.05 11.74
N LEU A 76 17.04 21.69 10.60
CA LEU A 76 16.68 21.20 9.26
C LEU A 76 17.43 19.90 8.90
N CYS A 77 18.72 19.80 9.20
CA CYS A 77 19.49 18.56 9.05
C CYS A 77 18.91 17.42 9.92
N LYS A 78 18.62 17.70 11.19
CA LYS A 78 18.03 16.75 12.15
C LYS A 78 16.62 16.33 11.72
N PHE A 79 15.76 17.27 11.31
CA PHE A 79 14.43 16.98 10.78
C PHE A 79 14.49 16.08 9.55
N SER A 80 15.40 16.37 8.61
CA SER A 80 15.64 15.56 7.41
C SER A 80 16.06 14.13 7.76
N GLN A 81 16.99 13.98 8.72
CA GLN A 81 17.44 12.68 9.22
C GLN A 81 16.32 11.91 9.94
N THR A 82 15.57 12.57 10.83
CA THR A 82 14.48 11.95 11.58
C THR A 82 13.32 11.51 10.67
N ALA A 83 12.90 12.34 9.71
CA ALA A 83 11.85 12.00 8.77
C ALA A 83 12.20 10.74 7.96
N ILE A 84 13.36 10.74 7.31
CA ILE A 84 13.82 9.60 6.49
C ILE A 84 14.07 8.34 7.35
N ASN A 85 14.63 8.48 8.55
CA ASN A 85 14.85 7.31 9.43
C ASN A 85 13.54 6.71 9.93
N ASN A 86 12.52 7.53 10.22
CA ASN A 86 11.20 7.07 10.65
C ASN A 86 10.45 6.39 9.49
N ASP A 87 10.49 6.97 8.28
CA ASP A 87 9.93 6.35 7.08
C ASP A 87 10.65 5.01 6.75
N ILE A 88 11.97 4.91 6.97
CA ILE A 88 12.73 3.66 6.83
C ILE A 88 12.31 2.62 7.88
N GLN A 89 12.02 3.01 9.14
CA GLN A 89 11.47 2.07 10.12
C GLN A 89 10.08 1.57 9.72
N GLY A 90 9.22 2.46 9.19
CA GLY A 90 7.91 2.07 8.65
C GLY A 90 8.02 0.97 7.58
N LEU A 91 8.94 1.12 6.62
CA LEU A 91 9.24 0.04 5.66
C LEU A 91 9.71 -1.24 6.37
N TYR A 92 10.62 -1.13 7.33
CA TYR A 92 11.20 -2.31 7.99
C TYR A 92 10.18 -3.10 8.82
N ASP A 93 9.18 -2.43 9.39
CA ASP A 93 8.12 -3.08 10.17
C ASP A 93 6.97 -3.64 9.30
N ASP A 94 6.85 -3.16 8.05
CA ASP A 94 6.03 -3.76 7.00
C ASP A 94 6.61 -5.08 6.44
N GLN A 95 5.79 -5.81 5.68
CA GLN A 95 6.13 -7.13 5.12
C GLN A 95 5.73 -7.24 3.65
N LEU A 96 6.69 -7.66 2.83
CA LEU A 96 6.46 -8.05 1.44
C LEU A 96 5.53 -9.27 1.39
N ILE A 97 4.24 -9.03 1.09
CA ILE A 97 3.25 -10.09 0.88
C ILE A 97 3.29 -10.56 -0.58
N SER A 98 3.74 -11.79 -0.81
CA SER A 98 3.60 -12.48 -2.10
C SER A 98 3.29 -13.96 -1.94
N ALA A 99 2.25 -14.42 -2.62
CA ALA A 99 1.89 -15.85 -2.69
C ALA A 99 2.92 -16.70 -3.46
N TYR A 100 3.79 -16.06 -4.26
CA TYR A 100 4.80 -16.72 -5.09
C TYR A 100 6.18 -16.09 -4.91
N LEU A 101 7.24 -16.91 -5.02
CA LEU A 101 8.61 -16.43 -5.05
C LEU A 101 8.82 -15.48 -6.26
N LEU A 102 9.09 -14.21 -5.98
CA LEU A 102 9.52 -13.23 -6.99
C LEU A 102 10.91 -13.60 -7.52
N SER A 103 11.23 -13.27 -8.76
CA SER A 103 12.60 -13.43 -9.27
C SER A 103 13.53 -12.35 -8.73
N GLU A 104 14.82 -12.64 -8.66
CA GLU A 104 15.85 -11.73 -8.15
C GLU A 104 15.87 -10.40 -8.93
N SER A 105 15.73 -10.48 -10.25
CA SER A 105 15.59 -9.31 -11.14
C SER A 105 14.29 -8.53 -10.95
N LEU A 106 13.17 -9.21 -10.67
CA LEU A 106 11.89 -8.56 -10.39
C LEU A 106 11.92 -7.85 -9.02
N LEU A 107 12.41 -8.53 -7.97
CA LEU A 107 12.56 -7.96 -6.63
C LEU A 107 13.51 -6.75 -6.66
N GLN A 108 14.62 -6.82 -7.38
CA GLN A 108 15.53 -5.68 -7.56
C GLN A 108 14.84 -4.49 -8.25
N ALA A 109 14.04 -4.73 -9.29
CA ALA A 109 13.32 -3.68 -10.00
C ALA A 109 12.19 -3.06 -9.17
N GLU A 110 11.41 -3.88 -8.46
CA GLU A 110 10.36 -3.44 -7.54
C GLU A 110 10.95 -2.60 -6.40
N MET A 111 12.05 -3.05 -5.77
CA MET A 111 12.70 -2.32 -4.69
C MET A 111 13.33 -0.98 -5.14
N VAL A 112 13.95 -0.91 -6.33
CA VAL A 112 14.46 0.37 -6.86
C VAL A 112 13.31 1.33 -7.20
N SER A 113 12.19 0.82 -7.73
CA SER A 113 10.98 1.61 -7.96
C SER A 113 10.37 2.09 -6.64
N PHE A 114 10.37 1.24 -5.62
CA PHE A 114 9.93 1.58 -4.26
C PHE A 114 10.79 2.70 -3.68
N THR A 115 12.11 2.52 -3.57
CA THR A 115 13.02 3.53 -2.96
C THR A 115 12.96 4.88 -3.69
N THR A 116 12.72 4.88 -5.00
CA THR A 116 12.50 6.12 -5.77
C THR A 116 11.19 6.81 -5.36
N THR A 117 10.09 6.06 -5.28
CA THR A 117 8.75 6.56 -4.91
C THR A 117 8.74 7.06 -3.45
N PHE A 118 9.32 6.26 -2.56
CA PHE A 118 9.62 6.55 -1.16
C PHE A 118 10.31 7.91 -1.02
N ARG A 119 11.50 8.08 -1.62
CA ARG A 119 12.27 9.35 -1.57
C ARG A 119 11.41 10.54 -2.00
N THR A 120 10.67 10.42 -3.12
CA THR A 120 9.83 11.52 -3.59
C THR A 120 8.66 11.85 -2.65
N SER A 121 8.07 10.85 -1.99
CA SER A 121 6.98 11.06 -1.03
C SER A 121 7.48 11.71 0.26
N SER A 122 8.55 11.19 0.86
CA SER A 122 9.17 11.72 2.08
C SER A 122 9.60 13.18 1.92
N VAL A 123 10.32 13.48 0.82
CA VAL A 123 10.76 14.85 0.49
C VAL A 123 9.56 15.78 0.32
N ALA A 124 8.54 15.38 -0.43
CA ALA A 124 7.36 16.21 -0.68
C ALA A 124 6.53 16.48 0.59
N ASN A 125 6.33 15.47 1.45
CA ASN A 125 5.61 15.64 2.72
C ASN A 125 6.37 16.55 3.70
N ALA A 126 7.69 16.40 3.80
CA ALA A 126 8.53 17.21 4.68
C ALA A 126 8.63 18.68 4.23
N LEU A 127 8.79 18.93 2.93
CA LEU A 127 8.84 20.29 2.37
C LEU A 127 7.49 21.02 2.46
N ARG A 128 6.37 20.29 2.31
CA ARG A 128 5.01 20.85 2.49
C ARG A 128 4.84 21.48 3.88
N SER A 129 5.20 20.74 4.93
CA SER A 129 5.17 21.24 6.31
C SER A 129 6.07 22.46 6.52
N LEU A 130 7.19 22.55 5.80
CA LEU A 130 8.08 23.72 5.86
C LEU A 130 7.48 24.93 5.12
N SER A 131 6.90 24.75 3.93
CA SER A 131 6.21 25.79 3.16
C SER A 131 5.13 26.47 4.02
N PHE A 132 4.33 25.66 4.73
CA PHE A 132 3.33 26.18 5.67
C PHE A 132 3.92 26.93 6.85
N MET A 133 4.99 26.42 7.47
CA MET A 133 5.65 27.12 8.59
C MET A 133 6.14 28.52 8.17
N ARG A 134 6.72 28.66 6.97
CA ARG A 134 7.18 29.95 6.43
C ARG A 134 6.01 30.92 6.22
N THR A 135 4.97 30.44 5.52
CA THR A 135 3.69 31.14 5.31
C THR A 135 3.07 31.63 6.62
N TYR A 136 2.97 30.76 7.62
CA TYR A 136 2.32 31.05 8.90
C TYR A 136 3.14 32.03 9.75
N VAL A 137 4.48 32.01 9.64
CA VAL A 137 5.37 32.98 10.31
C VAL A 137 5.24 34.38 9.69
N LEU A 138 5.20 34.47 8.36
CA LEU A 138 4.97 35.72 7.64
C LEU A 138 3.58 36.28 7.95
N GLY A 139 2.54 35.48 7.74
CA GLY A 139 1.15 35.89 7.90
C GLY A 139 0.72 36.17 9.33
N ASN A 140 1.47 35.73 10.36
CA ASN A 140 1.28 36.18 11.75
C ASN A 140 2.31 37.22 12.21
N GLN A 141 3.26 37.60 11.34
CA GLN A 141 4.31 38.60 11.59
C GLN A 141 5.06 38.37 12.91
N PHE A 142 5.52 37.14 13.15
CA PHE A 142 6.11 36.79 14.45
C PHE A 142 7.45 37.48 14.71
N MET A 143 7.58 38.03 15.92
CA MET A 143 8.76 38.77 16.32
C MET A 143 9.90 37.84 16.78
N SER A 144 11.11 38.08 16.27
CA SER A 144 12.33 37.36 16.65
C SER A 144 13.13 38.13 17.72
N GLY A 145 13.77 37.39 18.63
CA GLY A 145 14.65 37.90 19.69
C GLY A 145 15.88 38.66 19.19
N ILE A 146 16.28 38.46 17.94
CA ILE A 146 17.35 39.24 17.28
C ILE A 146 16.83 40.45 16.48
N GLN A 147 15.51 40.70 16.50
CA GLN A 147 14.85 41.90 15.98
C GLN A 147 15.12 42.22 14.49
N THR A 148 15.26 41.18 13.67
CA THR A 148 15.59 41.28 12.24
C THR A 148 14.45 41.80 11.36
N ALA A 149 13.23 41.27 11.52
CA ALA A 149 12.05 41.73 10.77
C ALA A 149 11.34 42.94 11.39
N TYR A 150 11.38 43.07 12.73
CA TYR A 150 10.62 44.04 13.50
C TYR A 150 11.40 44.52 14.72
N MET A 151 11.24 45.80 15.08
CA MET A 151 11.83 46.43 16.27
C MET A 151 10.78 47.23 17.04
N ALA A 152 10.82 47.17 18.37
CA ALA A 152 9.94 47.99 19.22
C ALA A 152 10.58 49.36 19.49
N LEU A 153 9.78 50.42 19.34
CA LEU A 153 10.18 51.81 19.55
C LEU A 153 9.35 52.41 20.69
N LEU A 154 10.02 53.16 21.56
CA LEU A 154 9.42 54.01 22.58
C LEU A 154 9.34 55.45 22.08
N TYR A 155 8.15 56.04 22.12
CA TYR A 155 7.90 57.44 21.80
C TYR A 155 7.59 58.24 23.06
N SER A 156 8.31 59.33 23.33
CA SER A 156 7.90 60.27 24.38
C SER A 156 6.95 61.32 23.78
N THR A 157 5.77 61.46 24.39
CA THR A 157 4.70 62.39 24.00
C THR A 157 4.98 63.81 24.51
N ASP A 158 5.25 63.95 25.80
CA ASP A 158 5.39 65.24 26.49
C ASP A 158 6.83 65.76 26.65
N GLY A 159 7.85 64.89 26.49
CA GLY A 159 9.26 65.21 26.77
C GLY A 159 9.60 65.55 28.24
N LEU A 160 8.60 65.57 29.13
CA LEU A 160 8.73 65.82 30.58
C LEU A 160 7.96 64.82 31.46
N ASN A 161 6.94 64.14 30.91
CA ASN A 161 6.21 63.05 31.56
C ASN A 161 6.61 61.69 30.95
N TRP A 162 6.56 60.63 31.76
CA TRP A 162 7.02 59.28 31.39
C TRP A 162 5.96 58.40 30.71
N SER A 163 4.79 58.96 30.36
CA SER A 163 3.74 58.32 29.56
C SER A 163 4.16 58.27 28.09
N GLY A 164 5.02 57.31 27.75
CA GLY A 164 5.47 57.07 26.39
C GLY A 164 4.71 55.94 25.70
N ASP A 165 4.28 56.17 24.47
CA ASP A 165 3.63 55.16 23.64
C ASP A 165 4.66 54.21 23.04
N ILE A 166 4.25 52.97 22.77
CA ILE A 166 5.10 51.97 22.12
C ILE A 166 4.49 51.60 20.77
N GLY A 167 5.30 51.70 19.72
CA GLY A 167 4.95 51.25 18.37
C GLY A 167 6.03 50.32 17.82
N ILE A 168 5.63 49.40 16.94
CA ILE A 168 6.54 48.44 16.31
C ILE A 168 6.86 48.93 14.91
N THR A 169 8.15 49.08 14.59
CA THR A 169 8.62 49.42 13.25
C THR A 169 9.02 48.17 12.48
N ILE A 170 8.62 48.14 11.21
CA ILE A 170 8.90 47.06 10.26
C ILE A 170 10.26 47.33 9.62
N PHE A 171 11.08 46.30 9.43
CA PHE A 171 12.29 46.44 8.62
C PHE A 171 11.91 46.78 7.16
N ARG A 172 12.42 47.91 6.68
CA ARG A 172 12.22 48.46 5.33
C ARG A 172 13.56 48.82 4.71
N GLN A 173 13.75 48.47 3.44
CA GLN A 173 14.90 48.89 2.63
C GLN A 173 14.44 49.47 1.29
N HIS A 174 15.09 50.54 0.83
CA HIS A 174 15.03 50.99 -0.56
C HIS A 174 16.18 50.37 -1.38
N GLY A 175 15.83 49.63 -2.42
CA GLY A 175 16.74 49.29 -3.52
C GLY A 175 16.72 50.37 -4.61
N ALA A 176 17.46 50.14 -5.71
CA ALA A 176 17.50 51.07 -6.85
C ALA A 176 16.21 51.10 -7.69
N SER A 177 15.27 50.17 -7.46
CA SER A 177 14.02 50.04 -8.22
C SER A 177 12.83 49.44 -7.46
N ALA A 178 12.97 49.08 -6.19
CA ALA A 178 11.91 48.45 -5.38
C ALA A 178 12.07 48.75 -3.88
N LEU A 179 10.97 48.65 -3.13
CA LEU A 179 10.94 48.59 -1.66
C LEU A 179 11.00 47.12 -1.23
N CYS A 180 11.68 46.82 -0.14
CA CYS A 180 11.80 45.48 0.45
C CYS A 180 11.34 45.54 1.91
N GLN A 181 10.36 44.71 2.31
CA GLN A 181 9.66 44.86 3.60
C GLN A 181 9.14 43.53 4.18
N CYS A 182 9.55 43.23 5.41
CA CYS A 182 9.31 41.94 6.08
C CYS A 182 7.86 41.65 6.54
N SER A 183 6.91 42.54 6.23
CA SER A 183 5.48 42.35 6.52
C SER A 183 4.67 41.83 5.33
N ILE A 184 5.30 41.77 4.14
CA ILE A 184 4.70 41.32 2.89
C ILE A 184 5.59 40.28 2.19
N ASP A 185 6.92 40.45 2.22
CA ASP A 185 7.87 39.50 1.64
C ASP A 185 8.82 38.94 2.71
N ALA A 186 8.75 37.63 2.94
CA ALA A 186 9.64 36.92 3.85
C ALA A 186 11.06 36.71 3.28
N THR A 187 11.20 36.74 1.96
CA THR A 187 12.48 36.53 1.25
C THR A 187 13.33 37.81 1.17
N CYS A 188 12.84 38.93 1.68
CA CYS A 188 13.54 40.20 1.71
C CYS A 188 14.89 40.08 2.45
N ASN A 189 15.99 40.35 1.74
CA ASN A 189 17.35 40.01 2.16
C ASN A 189 18.43 41.01 1.68
N MET A 190 19.58 40.99 2.35
CA MET A 190 20.81 41.66 1.95
C MET A 190 22.04 40.80 2.30
N TRP A 191 23.17 41.09 1.65
CA TRP A 191 24.47 40.48 1.98
C TRP A 191 24.83 40.70 3.45
N SER A 192 25.13 39.60 4.16
CA SER A 192 25.61 39.69 5.53
C SER A 192 27.09 40.11 5.57
N ALA A 193 27.46 40.91 6.56
CA ALA A 193 28.80 41.45 6.69
C ALA A 193 29.16 41.74 8.14
N PHE A 194 30.44 42.01 8.40
CA PHE A 194 30.90 42.60 9.65
C PHE A 194 30.94 44.11 9.48
N TYR A 195 30.33 44.81 10.43
CA TYR A 195 30.18 46.26 10.44
C TYR A 195 31.03 46.89 11.54
N ASN A 196 31.59 48.07 11.26
CA ASN A 196 32.29 48.85 12.28
C ASN A 196 31.29 49.48 13.27
N TYR A 197 31.68 49.63 14.53
CA TYR A 197 30.73 49.91 15.62
C TYR A 197 30.49 51.40 15.84
N THR A 198 29.30 51.85 15.47
CA THR A 198 28.65 53.04 16.03
C THR A 198 27.27 52.64 16.53
N TYR A 199 26.84 53.18 17.68
CA TYR A 199 25.49 52.96 18.18
C TYR A 199 24.45 53.38 17.13
N ILE A 200 23.28 52.73 17.16
CA ILE A 200 22.07 53.25 16.51
C ILE A 200 21.85 54.66 17.06
N ASP A 201 21.84 55.67 16.20
CA ASP A 201 21.59 57.06 16.61
C ASP A 201 20.14 57.15 17.10
N GLN A 202 19.98 57.21 18.42
CA GLN A 202 18.67 57.21 19.07
C GLN A 202 17.83 58.45 18.71
N THR A 203 18.42 59.48 18.10
CA THR A 203 17.81 60.81 18.07
C THR A 203 17.07 61.15 16.77
N ARG A 204 17.54 60.72 15.59
CA ARG A 204 16.94 61.14 14.30
C ARG A 204 17.10 60.13 13.15
N SER A 205 15.94 59.83 12.52
CA SER A 205 15.71 59.20 11.20
C SER A 205 15.29 57.72 11.23
N PHE A 206 14.19 57.41 10.52
CA PHE A 206 13.76 56.06 10.15
C PHE A 206 14.67 55.39 9.08
N TYR A 207 15.85 55.96 8.81
CA TYR A 207 16.73 55.58 7.71
C TYR A 207 18.05 55.05 8.27
N TRP A 208 18.24 53.74 8.11
CA TRP A 208 19.41 53.01 8.57
C TRP A 208 20.63 53.29 7.70
N PHE A 209 21.41 54.32 8.04
CA PHE A 209 22.67 54.59 7.37
C PHE A 209 23.71 53.50 7.74
N PRO A 210 24.24 52.73 6.78
CA PRO A 210 25.19 51.66 7.07
C PRO A 210 26.51 52.24 7.57
N SER A 211 27.06 51.69 8.65
CA SER A 211 28.46 51.93 9.00
C SER A 211 29.39 51.21 8.00
N THR A 212 30.68 51.53 8.03
CA THR A 212 31.63 50.94 7.08
C THR A 212 31.73 49.43 7.27
N VAL A 213 31.40 48.67 6.21
CA VAL A 213 31.67 47.24 6.10
C VAL A 213 33.17 46.99 6.25
N THR A 214 33.55 46.07 7.14
CA THR A 214 34.95 45.67 7.38
C THR A 214 35.30 44.33 6.72
N PHE A 215 34.32 43.45 6.56
CA PHE A 215 34.41 42.18 5.82
C PHE A 215 33.02 41.77 5.37
N GLN A 216 32.81 41.52 4.08
CA GLN A 216 31.57 40.94 3.55
C GLN A 216 31.65 39.42 3.65
N VAL A 217 30.58 38.76 4.10
CA VAL A 217 30.55 37.29 4.18
C VAL A 217 30.18 36.74 2.81
N ALA A 218 31.04 35.88 2.25
CA ALA A 218 30.83 35.30 0.94
C ALA A 218 29.58 34.42 0.91
N ASN A 219 28.67 34.73 -0.02
CA ASN A 219 27.44 34.00 -0.34
C ASN A 219 26.50 33.71 0.86
N TRP A 220 26.49 34.62 1.83
CA TRP A 220 25.64 34.56 3.01
C TRP A 220 24.77 35.82 3.15
N PHE A 221 23.49 35.63 3.44
CA PHE A 221 22.50 36.70 3.53
C PHE A 221 21.97 36.88 4.96
N ALA A 222 21.46 38.07 5.23
CA ALA A 222 20.66 38.43 6.38
C ALA A 222 19.35 39.05 5.88
N GLY A 223 18.22 38.67 6.47
CA GLY A 223 16.87 39.07 6.07
C GLY A 223 15.89 38.92 7.22
N CYS A 224 14.59 38.84 6.89
CA CYS A 224 13.50 38.94 7.86
C CYS A 224 13.60 37.95 9.04
N TRP A 225 13.77 36.66 8.75
CA TRP A 225 13.90 35.61 9.77
C TRP A 225 15.13 34.73 9.50
N PRO A 226 15.72 34.11 10.54
CA PRO A 226 16.88 33.21 10.39
C PRO A 226 16.68 32.08 9.37
N LEU A 227 15.46 31.54 9.26
CA LEU A 227 15.12 30.51 8.27
C LEU A 227 15.26 31.01 6.84
N GLU A 228 14.54 32.07 6.48
CA GLU A 228 14.60 32.67 5.14
C GLU A 228 16.02 33.11 4.77
N SER A 229 16.72 33.74 5.72
CA SER A 229 18.10 34.19 5.56
C SER A 229 19.07 33.04 5.28
N LEU A 230 18.86 31.87 5.92
CA LEU A 230 19.62 30.66 5.62
C LEU A 230 19.24 30.09 4.25
N LEU A 231 17.95 29.93 3.96
CA LEU A 231 17.44 29.32 2.71
C LEU A 231 17.95 30.04 1.46
N LEU A 232 18.12 31.37 1.53
CA LEU A 232 18.65 32.23 0.46
C LEU A 232 20.18 32.21 0.35
N SER A 233 20.89 31.81 1.41
CA SER A 233 22.34 31.64 1.40
C SER A 233 22.74 30.38 0.62
N SER A 234 23.97 30.31 0.13
CA SER A 234 24.46 29.14 -0.63
C SER A 234 25.75 28.57 -0.05
N LEU A 235 25.97 27.27 -0.27
CA LEU A 235 27.26 26.64 0.06
C LEU A 235 28.32 26.91 -1.00
N ASP A 236 27.93 27.07 -2.27
CA ASP A 236 28.87 27.31 -3.37
C ASP A 236 29.64 28.63 -3.17
N ASN A 237 30.96 28.59 -3.33
CA ASN A 237 31.91 29.69 -3.07
C ASN A 237 31.69 30.44 -1.73
N SER A 238 31.14 29.77 -0.71
CA SER A 238 30.96 30.33 0.64
C SER A 238 32.19 30.11 1.53
N PHE A 239 32.26 30.90 2.60
CA PHE A 239 33.34 30.80 3.60
C PHE A 239 33.50 29.39 4.20
N LEU A 240 32.42 28.60 4.27
CA LEU A 240 32.42 27.24 4.82
C LEU A 240 33.37 26.28 4.08
N ASN A 241 33.73 26.60 2.84
CA ASN A 241 34.65 25.82 2.00
C ASN A 241 36.08 26.40 2.00
N ASN A 242 36.30 27.56 2.62
CA ASN A 242 37.58 28.26 2.64
C ASN A 242 38.07 28.49 4.07
N GLN A 243 39.05 27.68 4.51
CA GLN A 243 39.64 27.80 5.85
C GLN A 243 40.13 29.21 6.16
N SER A 244 40.69 29.94 5.17
CA SER A 244 41.18 31.31 5.41
C SER A 244 40.07 32.34 5.68
N GLU A 245 38.85 32.10 5.19
CA GLU A 245 37.67 32.92 5.51
C GLU A 245 37.04 32.50 6.85
N LEU A 246 37.03 31.20 7.16
CA LEU A 246 36.63 30.68 8.48
C LEU A 246 37.52 31.24 9.60
N ASP A 247 38.84 31.20 9.42
CA ASP A 247 39.81 31.73 10.38
C ASP A 247 39.63 33.27 10.56
N ALA A 248 39.31 33.99 9.49
CA ALA A 248 38.98 35.42 9.54
C ALA A 248 37.66 35.70 10.28
N ILE A 249 36.61 34.90 10.02
CA ILE A 249 35.32 35.00 10.71
C ILE A 249 35.49 34.73 12.20
N VAL A 250 36.18 33.66 12.59
CA VAL A 250 36.47 33.33 14.01
C VAL A 250 37.27 34.44 14.70
N THR A 251 38.17 35.12 13.97
CA THR A 251 38.88 36.30 14.48
C THR A 251 37.92 37.45 14.80
N TYR A 252 36.88 37.70 14.00
CA TYR A 252 35.88 38.74 14.26
C TYR A 252 34.96 38.48 15.47
N PHE A 253 34.90 37.24 15.98
CA PHE A 253 34.25 36.89 17.25
C PHE A 253 35.23 36.81 18.43
N ASN A 254 36.52 37.10 18.22
CA ASN A 254 37.61 37.11 19.21
C ASN A 254 37.96 35.73 19.82
N TRP A 255 37.79 34.61 19.12
CA TRP A 255 38.28 33.31 19.61
C TRP A 255 39.69 32.97 19.09
N SER A 256 40.26 31.87 19.58
CA SER A 256 41.55 31.37 19.10
C SER A 256 41.43 30.60 17.78
N SER A 257 42.46 30.65 16.94
CA SER A 257 42.56 29.84 15.72
C SER A 257 42.52 28.33 16.01
N ASN A 258 42.92 27.88 17.21
CA ASN A 258 42.86 26.47 17.60
C ASN A 258 41.42 25.95 17.87
N SER A 259 40.41 26.79 17.65
CA SER A 259 38.98 26.47 17.83
C SER A 259 38.14 26.65 16.56
N THR A 260 38.76 26.92 15.41
CA THR A 260 38.10 26.94 14.09
C THR A 260 37.63 25.53 13.68
N PRO A 261 36.42 25.35 13.15
CA PRO A 261 36.05 24.15 12.41
C PRO A 261 36.98 23.91 11.22
N ALA A 262 37.05 22.66 10.76
CA ALA A 262 37.61 22.35 9.45
C ALA A 262 36.63 22.81 8.34
N ALA A 263 37.16 23.42 7.29
CA ALA A 263 36.40 23.70 6.07
C ALA A 263 35.84 22.42 5.43
N LEU A 264 34.67 22.53 4.79
CA LEU A 264 33.99 21.40 4.13
C LEU A 264 34.83 20.82 2.98
N SER A 265 34.87 19.51 2.86
CA SER A 265 35.70 18.77 1.92
C SER A 265 34.95 18.41 0.62
N ILE A 266 34.43 19.42 -0.08
CA ILE A 266 33.68 19.27 -1.34
C ILE A 266 34.56 18.66 -2.46
N GLN A 267 34.64 17.33 -2.47
CA GLN A 267 35.36 16.53 -3.48
C GLN A 267 34.48 15.41 -4.10
N LYS A 268 33.18 15.32 -3.78
CA LYS A 268 32.39 14.12 -4.12
C LYS A 268 30.98 14.26 -4.69
N ALA A 269 30.49 15.47 -5.00
CA ALA A 269 29.23 15.65 -5.73
C ALA A 269 29.32 16.73 -6.83
N THR A 270 29.73 16.34 -8.03
CA THR A 270 29.58 17.19 -9.23
C THR A 270 28.11 17.28 -9.63
N ASN A 271 27.38 18.29 -9.11
CA ASN A 271 26.31 19.05 -9.80
C ASN A 271 25.45 19.94 -8.87
N GLN A 272 25.61 19.91 -7.54
CA GLN A 272 24.81 20.77 -6.62
C GLN A 272 25.50 22.11 -6.32
N SER A 273 25.64 22.95 -7.34
CA SER A 273 25.84 24.40 -7.15
C SER A 273 24.48 25.04 -6.85
N GLY A 274 24.21 25.40 -5.60
CA GLY A 274 22.89 25.88 -5.18
C GLY A 274 22.84 26.49 -3.77
N THR A 275 21.68 27.06 -3.48
CA THR A 275 21.29 27.61 -2.16
C THR A 275 21.04 26.49 -1.14
N PHE A 276 20.93 26.83 0.15
CA PHE A 276 20.43 25.88 1.15
C PHE A 276 19.01 25.41 0.83
N ASN A 277 18.17 26.25 0.19
CA ASN A 277 16.85 25.84 -0.29
C ASN A 277 16.93 24.72 -1.35
N ASP A 278 17.89 24.79 -2.28
CA ASP A 278 18.06 23.76 -3.33
C ASP A 278 18.50 22.40 -2.75
N ILE A 279 19.38 22.43 -1.73
CA ILE A 279 19.87 21.22 -1.04
C ILE A 279 18.78 20.64 -0.12
N LEU A 280 18.04 21.51 0.58
CA LEU A 280 16.87 21.14 1.38
C LEU A 280 15.72 20.62 0.52
N GLY A 281 15.61 21.06 -0.74
CA GLY A 281 14.72 20.52 -1.77
C GLY A 281 14.90 19.02 -2.03
N ASN A 282 15.93 18.39 -1.46
CA ASN A 282 16.16 16.95 -1.45
C ASN A 282 16.43 16.40 -0.03
N LEU A 283 16.02 17.12 1.02
CA LEU A 283 16.27 16.83 2.44
C LEU A 283 17.75 16.58 2.78
N PHE A 284 18.66 17.32 2.15
CA PHE A 284 20.12 17.10 2.23
C PHE A 284 20.57 15.69 1.82
N ILE A 285 19.73 14.88 1.16
CA ILE A 285 20.09 13.53 0.71
C ILE A 285 20.89 13.65 -0.60
N GLU A 286 22.13 13.19 -0.60
CA GLU A 286 22.92 13.04 -1.82
C GLU A 286 22.45 11.79 -2.58
N SER A 287 22.60 10.62 -1.96
CA SER A 287 22.14 9.34 -2.51
C SER A 287 21.38 8.49 -1.49
N ILE A 288 20.59 7.54 -2.00
CA ILE A 288 19.87 6.55 -1.23
C ILE A 288 19.76 5.30 -2.11
N SER A 289 20.15 4.15 -1.57
CA SER A 289 20.20 2.89 -2.33
C SER A 289 19.75 1.70 -1.47
N PRO A 290 18.90 0.80 -2.00
CA PRO A 290 18.56 -0.45 -1.33
C PRO A 290 19.60 -1.54 -1.65
N GLU A 291 20.23 -2.09 -0.62
CA GLU A 291 20.96 -3.36 -0.70
C GLU A 291 20.00 -4.52 -0.41
N LEU A 292 20.09 -5.61 -1.18
CA LEU A 292 19.12 -6.72 -1.14
C LEU A 292 19.79 -8.07 -0.92
N ASN A 293 19.29 -8.83 0.05
CA ASN A 293 19.72 -10.20 0.31
C ASN A 293 18.67 -11.21 -0.17
N TYR A 294 18.62 -11.44 -1.48
CA TYR A 294 17.69 -12.38 -2.11
C TYR A 294 17.78 -13.81 -1.53
N SER A 295 18.94 -14.21 -0.97
CA SER A 295 19.09 -15.52 -0.32
C SER A 295 18.26 -15.65 0.97
N VAL A 296 18.10 -14.55 1.74
CA VAL A 296 17.25 -14.53 2.93
C VAL A 296 15.77 -14.46 2.55
N TYR A 297 15.41 -13.64 1.56
CA TYR A 297 14.05 -13.61 1.01
C TYR A 297 13.59 -15.01 0.52
N PHE A 298 14.44 -15.71 -0.24
CA PHE A 298 14.18 -17.08 -0.69
C PHE A 298 14.01 -18.05 0.49
N ALA A 299 14.86 -17.92 1.52
CA ALA A 299 14.84 -18.76 2.73
C ALA A 299 13.64 -18.50 3.66
N GLN A 300 12.94 -17.36 3.51
CA GLN A 300 11.66 -17.07 4.18
C GLN A 300 10.47 -17.56 3.35
N CYS A 301 10.40 -17.19 2.06
CA CYS A 301 9.33 -17.66 1.15
C CYS A 301 9.19 -19.19 1.20
N ARG A 302 10.29 -19.95 1.30
CA ARG A 302 10.29 -21.42 1.43
C ARG A 302 9.39 -22.08 0.38
N PRO A 303 9.71 -21.93 -0.92
CA PRO A 303 8.83 -22.35 -2.00
C PRO A 303 8.49 -23.85 -1.91
N ARG A 304 7.20 -24.18 -1.78
CA ARG A 304 6.71 -25.56 -1.56
C ARG A 304 7.05 -26.49 -2.73
N SER A 305 6.74 -26.05 -3.94
CA SER A 305 6.95 -26.79 -5.18
C SER A 305 6.85 -25.86 -6.39
N CYS A 306 7.93 -25.74 -7.15
CA CYS A 306 7.91 -24.96 -8.39
C CYS A 306 7.19 -25.73 -9.51
N SER A 307 6.29 -25.05 -10.21
CA SER A 307 5.51 -25.56 -11.34
C SER A 307 5.74 -24.69 -12.58
N TYR A 308 5.70 -25.29 -13.76
CA TYR A 308 5.84 -24.58 -15.04
C TYR A 308 5.01 -25.29 -16.12
N SER A 309 4.44 -24.52 -17.04
CA SER A 309 3.57 -25.05 -18.11
C SER A 309 4.36 -25.29 -19.40
N ILE A 310 4.19 -26.49 -19.97
CA ILE A 310 4.68 -26.86 -21.32
C ILE A 310 3.50 -27.37 -22.14
N ASN A 311 3.26 -26.73 -23.29
CA ASN A 311 2.31 -27.21 -24.29
C ASN A 311 2.85 -28.48 -24.98
N GLN A 312 2.53 -29.66 -24.44
CA GLN A 312 2.83 -30.92 -25.11
C GLN A 312 1.81 -31.24 -26.19
N HIS A 313 2.29 -31.57 -27.39
CA HIS A 313 1.46 -32.26 -28.39
C HIS A 313 0.96 -33.60 -27.84
N SER A 314 -0.25 -34.01 -28.26
CA SER A 314 -0.90 -35.23 -27.79
C SER A 314 0.04 -36.43 -27.82
N SER A 315 0.37 -36.97 -26.64
CA SER A 315 1.37 -38.03 -26.51
C SER A 315 1.09 -39.19 -27.45
N PHE A 316 2.15 -39.72 -28.09
CA PHE A 316 2.07 -40.83 -29.04
C PHE A 316 1.27 -42.02 -28.48
N LEU A 317 1.34 -42.26 -27.17
CA LEU A 317 0.59 -43.30 -26.46
C LEU A 317 -0.93 -43.10 -26.55
N TYR A 318 -1.42 -41.86 -26.46
CA TYR A 318 -2.85 -41.52 -26.59
C TYR A 318 -3.34 -41.73 -28.03
N ILE A 319 -2.59 -41.24 -29.02
CA ILE A 319 -2.92 -41.42 -30.44
C ILE A 319 -2.95 -42.92 -30.78
N PHE A 320 -1.94 -43.67 -30.33
CA PHE A 320 -1.84 -45.11 -30.56
C PHE A 320 -2.98 -45.90 -29.90
N THR A 321 -3.33 -45.60 -28.64
CA THR A 321 -4.42 -46.28 -27.93
C THR A 321 -5.81 -45.96 -28.52
N ALA A 322 -6.06 -44.72 -28.91
CA ALA A 322 -7.28 -44.32 -29.60
C ALA A 322 -7.44 -45.07 -30.94
N LEU A 323 -6.38 -45.11 -31.78
CA LEU A 323 -6.38 -45.86 -33.04
C LEU A 323 -6.59 -47.37 -32.81
N LEU A 324 -5.99 -47.95 -31.76
CA LEU A 324 -6.14 -49.37 -31.44
C LEU A 324 -7.61 -49.72 -31.15
N GLY A 325 -8.27 -48.97 -30.26
CA GLY A 325 -9.68 -49.20 -29.92
C GLY A 325 -10.60 -49.06 -31.13
N LEU A 326 -10.41 -47.99 -31.91
CA LEU A 326 -11.22 -47.70 -33.10
C LEU A 326 -11.07 -48.80 -34.18
N TYR A 327 -9.86 -49.33 -34.38
CA TYR A 327 -9.61 -50.48 -35.27
C TYR A 327 -10.39 -51.74 -34.88
N GLY A 328 -10.44 -52.05 -33.57
CA GLY A 328 -11.22 -53.17 -33.04
C GLY A 328 -12.71 -53.06 -33.40
N GLY A 329 -13.31 -51.93 -33.06
CA GLY A 329 -14.71 -51.61 -33.37
C GLY A 329 -15.05 -51.63 -34.85
N LEU A 330 -14.28 -50.88 -35.64
CA LEU A 330 -14.47 -50.75 -37.08
C LEU A 330 -14.40 -52.11 -37.79
N SER A 331 -13.50 -53.01 -37.36
CA SER A 331 -13.40 -54.36 -37.93
C SER A 331 -14.66 -55.21 -37.71
N VAL A 332 -15.41 -54.98 -36.63
CA VAL A 332 -16.67 -55.68 -36.32
C VAL A 332 -17.84 -55.07 -37.09
N VAL A 333 -17.92 -53.74 -37.14
CA VAL A 333 -18.94 -53.02 -37.92
C VAL A 333 -18.81 -53.33 -39.41
N LEU A 334 -17.59 -53.29 -39.98
CA LEU A 334 -17.35 -53.64 -41.38
C LEU A 334 -17.77 -55.09 -41.70
N ARG A 335 -17.48 -56.06 -40.83
CA ARG A 335 -17.91 -57.46 -41.02
C ARG A 335 -19.43 -57.64 -41.00
N LEU A 336 -20.17 -56.77 -40.31
CA LEU A 336 -21.64 -56.75 -40.33
C LEU A 336 -22.21 -56.03 -41.54
N VAL A 337 -21.59 -54.92 -41.96
CA VAL A 337 -22.14 -54.01 -42.99
C VAL A 337 -21.74 -54.41 -44.42
N ILE A 338 -20.50 -54.89 -44.64
CA ILE A 338 -19.99 -55.27 -45.97
C ILE A 338 -20.92 -56.25 -46.71
N PRO A 339 -21.48 -57.32 -46.10
CA PRO A 339 -22.40 -58.23 -46.81
C PRO A 339 -23.64 -57.53 -47.37
N TYR A 340 -24.21 -56.56 -46.64
CA TYR A 340 -25.37 -55.79 -47.09
C TYR A 340 -24.99 -54.73 -48.12
N VAL A 341 -23.85 -54.05 -47.97
CA VAL A 341 -23.35 -53.07 -48.93
C VAL A 341 -22.99 -53.75 -50.26
N VAL A 342 -22.29 -54.89 -50.23
CA VAL A 342 -22.01 -55.70 -51.44
C VAL A 342 -23.31 -56.22 -52.05
N GLY A 343 -24.26 -56.69 -51.23
CA GLY A 343 -25.59 -57.10 -51.70
C GLY A 343 -26.40 -55.97 -52.34
N PHE A 344 -26.27 -54.73 -51.85
CA PHE A 344 -26.89 -53.54 -52.42
C PHE A 344 -26.22 -53.12 -53.73
N ILE A 345 -24.89 -53.07 -53.76
CA ILE A 345 -24.07 -52.77 -54.96
C ILE A 345 -24.39 -53.77 -56.07
N VAL A 346 -24.40 -55.08 -55.77
CA VAL A 346 -24.76 -56.13 -56.75
C VAL A 346 -26.21 -55.98 -57.25
N ARG A 347 -27.15 -55.54 -56.40
CA ARG A 347 -28.53 -55.23 -56.81
C ARG A 347 -28.67 -53.92 -57.61
N TYR A 348 -27.76 -52.98 -57.45
CA TYR A 348 -27.74 -51.72 -58.19
C TYR A 348 -27.19 -51.91 -59.61
N PHE A 349 -26.08 -52.65 -59.74
CA PHE A 349 -25.43 -52.95 -61.02
C PHE A 349 -26.13 -54.01 -61.89
N THR A 350 -27.26 -54.58 -61.46
CA THR A 350 -27.99 -55.64 -62.20
C THR A 350 -29.28 -55.15 -62.88
N LYS A 351 -29.48 -53.84 -63.05
CA LYS A 351 -30.66 -53.23 -63.68
C LYS A 351 -30.42 -52.75 -65.13
N THR A 352 -30.04 -53.65 -66.04
CA THR A 352 -30.10 -53.43 -67.50
C THR A 352 -30.51 -54.73 -68.22
N PRO A 353 -31.58 -54.74 -69.05
CA PRO A 353 -31.96 -55.92 -69.85
C PRO A 353 -31.01 -56.17 -71.04
N PRO A 354 -30.97 -57.41 -71.59
CA PRO A 354 -29.91 -57.84 -72.50
C PRO A 354 -30.27 -57.82 -74.00
N GLN A 355 -29.24 -57.84 -74.84
CA GLN A 355 -29.28 -58.45 -76.19
C GLN A 355 -28.06 -59.39 -76.40
N HIS A 356 -28.20 -60.30 -77.36
CA HIS A 356 -27.34 -61.46 -77.64
C HIS A 356 -26.10 -61.11 -78.52
N PRO A 357 -25.11 -62.02 -78.74
CA PRO A 357 -24.25 -62.61 -77.70
C PRO A 357 -22.76 -62.76 -78.11
N SER A 358 -21.83 -62.84 -77.16
CA SER A 358 -20.46 -63.36 -77.42
C SER A 358 -19.91 -64.12 -76.22
N ASN A 359 -19.43 -65.34 -76.45
CA ASN A 359 -18.96 -66.25 -75.40
C ASN A 359 -17.52 -65.93 -74.97
N ASP A 360 -17.33 -65.43 -73.73
CA ASP A 360 -16.11 -65.74 -72.95
C ASP A 360 -16.19 -65.50 -71.43
N ILE A 361 -17.26 -64.87 -70.91
CA ILE A 361 -17.34 -64.46 -69.48
C ILE A 361 -18.03 -65.52 -68.58
N VAL A 362 -18.74 -66.49 -69.16
CA VAL A 362 -19.60 -67.45 -68.43
C VAL A 362 -18.80 -68.47 -67.60
N THR A 363 -17.63 -68.89 -68.09
CA THR A 363 -16.78 -69.92 -67.46
C THR A 363 -16.18 -69.43 -66.13
N THR A 364 -15.83 -68.14 -66.03
CA THR A 364 -15.31 -67.54 -64.80
C THR A 364 -16.39 -67.40 -63.72
N MET A 365 -17.65 -67.19 -64.10
CA MET A 365 -18.74 -66.96 -63.13
C MET A 365 -19.27 -68.26 -62.49
N GLN A 366 -19.20 -69.39 -63.19
CA GLN A 366 -19.64 -70.68 -62.66
C GLN A 366 -18.72 -71.24 -61.56
N THR A 367 -17.41 -71.03 -61.65
CA THR A 367 -16.43 -71.53 -60.67
C THR A 367 -16.56 -70.86 -59.29
N TRP A 368 -16.95 -69.58 -59.25
CA TRP A 368 -17.30 -68.90 -57.98
C TRP A 368 -18.62 -69.40 -57.41
N LYS A 369 -19.63 -69.68 -58.24
CA LYS A 369 -20.92 -70.23 -57.79
C LYS A 369 -20.76 -71.63 -57.17
N GLN A 370 -19.93 -72.49 -57.75
CA GLN A 370 -19.63 -73.81 -57.18
C GLN A 370 -18.82 -73.73 -55.87
N ARG A 371 -17.87 -72.80 -55.74
CA ARG A 371 -17.17 -72.55 -54.45
C ARG A 371 -18.08 -71.96 -53.37
N ALA A 372 -19.16 -71.28 -53.73
CA ALA A 372 -20.15 -70.79 -52.77
C ALA A 372 -21.09 -71.89 -52.23
N GLN A 373 -21.14 -73.08 -52.86
CA GLN A 373 -22.00 -74.19 -52.44
C GLN A 373 -21.23 -75.34 -51.74
N THR A 374 -19.90 -75.31 -51.70
CA THR A 374 -19.06 -76.27 -50.95
C THR A 374 -18.79 -75.87 -49.50
N LEU A 375 -19.79 -75.29 -48.82
CA LEU A 375 -19.77 -75.06 -47.36
C LEU A 375 -21.03 -75.54 -46.63
N SER A 376 -21.85 -76.40 -47.26
CA SER A 376 -23.10 -76.94 -46.71
C SER A 376 -23.15 -78.48 -46.70
N SER A 377 -22.04 -79.14 -46.36
CA SER A 377 -21.96 -80.61 -46.31
C SER A 377 -21.02 -81.14 -45.22
N LEU A 378 -21.30 -80.82 -43.94
CA LEU A 378 -20.71 -81.56 -42.82
C LEU A 378 -21.68 -81.75 -41.64
N ARG A 379 -22.13 -83.01 -41.51
CA ARG A 379 -22.65 -83.68 -40.30
C ARG A 379 -24.07 -83.36 -39.79
N GLN A 380 -24.86 -84.42 -39.61
CA GLN A 380 -26.17 -84.40 -38.95
C GLN A 380 -26.02 -84.48 -37.42
N GLN A 381 -26.83 -83.71 -36.68
CA GLN A 381 -27.52 -84.16 -35.45
C GLN A 381 -28.60 -83.13 -35.05
N PRO A 382 -29.81 -83.54 -34.63
CA PRO A 382 -30.99 -82.66 -34.64
C PRO A 382 -31.18 -81.75 -33.40
N LEU A 383 -30.28 -81.76 -32.41
CA LEU A 383 -30.52 -81.10 -31.12
C LEU A 383 -29.86 -79.70 -30.98
N ASP A 384 -28.83 -79.39 -31.78
CA ASP A 384 -27.96 -78.23 -31.53
C ASP A 384 -28.47 -76.91 -32.16
N ILE A 385 -29.25 -76.99 -33.25
CA ILE A 385 -29.73 -75.82 -34.01
C ILE A 385 -30.54 -74.85 -33.13
N LYS A 386 -31.41 -75.38 -32.23
CA LYS A 386 -32.13 -74.52 -31.27
C LYS A 386 -31.18 -73.84 -30.30
N GLN A 387 -30.14 -74.53 -29.83
CA GLN A 387 -29.18 -73.98 -28.87
C GLN A 387 -28.32 -72.87 -29.51
N GLN A 388 -27.91 -73.05 -30.77
CA GLN A 388 -27.21 -72.03 -31.56
C GLN A 388 -28.11 -70.82 -31.88
N LEU A 389 -29.39 -71.03 -32.19
CA LEU A 389 -30.34 -69.92 -32.38
C LEU A 389 -30.57 -69.12 -31.08
N TRP A 390 -30.65 -69.78 -29.92
CA TRP A 390 -30.77 -69.10 -28.63
C TRP A 390 -29.50 -68.33 -28.26
N THR A 391 -28.30 -68.90 -28.39
CA THR A 391 -27.05 -68.17 -28.11
C THR A 391 -26.88 -66.96 -29.03
N THR A 392 -27.17 -67.09 -30.34
CA THR A 392 -27.09 -65.96 -31.28
C THR A 392 -28.14 -64.88 -30.99
N ARG A 393 -29.39 -65.24 -30.67
CA ARG A 393 -30.43 -64.26 -30.32
C ARG A 393 -30.09 -63.52 -29.02
N ILE A 394 -29.67 -64.23 -27.98
CA ILE A 394 -29.26 -63.65 -26.69
C ILE A 394 -28.01 -62.76 -26.85
N TYR A 395 -27.04 -63.18 -27.66
CA TYR A 395 -25.88 -62.34 -27.99
C TYR A 395 -26.29 -61.03 -28.67
N ILE A 396 -27.20 -61.08 -29.65
CA ILE A 396 -27.67 -59.88 -30.36
C ILE A 396 -28.48 -58.96 -29.44
N THR A 397 -29.40 -59.48 -28.64
CA THR A 397 -30.20 -58.62 -27.73
C THR A 397 -29.37 -58.02 -26.61
N LEU A 398 -28.43 -58.76 -26.02
CA LEU A 398 -27.51 -58.21 -25.01
C LEU A 398 -26.56 -57.16 -25.61
N LEU A 399 -26.08 -57.36 -26.85
CA LEU A 399 -25.25 -56.38 -27.56
C LEU A 399 -26.04 -55.09 -27.84
N ILE A 400 -27.28 -55.20 -28.35
CA ILE A 400 -28.13 -54.03 -28.61
C ILE A 400 -28.47 -53.30 -27.30
N LEU A 401 -28.86 -54.01 -26.25
CA LEU A 401 -29.19 -53.41 -24.96
C LEU A 401 -27.98 -52.68 -24.34
N ALA A 402 -26.81 -53.30 -24.36
CA ALA A 402 -25.58 -52.68 -23.86
C ALA A 402 -25.19 -51.44 -24.69
N LEU A 403 -25.41 -51.45 -26.01
CA LEU A 403 -25.17 -50.28 -26.85
C LEU A 403 -26.17 -49.15 -26.59
N ILE A 404 -27.43 -49.44 -26.27
CA ILE A 404 -28.42 -48.44 -25.85
C ILE A 404 -28.03 -47.81 -24.50
N VAL A 405 -27.55 -48.60 -23.54
CA VAL A 405 -27.06 -48.09 -22.24
C VAL A 405 -25.82 -47.22 -22.43
N LEU A 406 -24.86 -47.66 -23.26
CA LEU A 406 -23.62 -46.91 -23.53
C LEU A 406 -23.84 -45.64 -24.36
N THR A 407 -24.80 -45.62 -25.30
CA THR A 407 -25.17 -44.39 -26.02
C THR A 407 -25.85 -43.39 -25.10
N LEU A 408 -26.79 -43.82 -24.24
CA LEU A 408 -27.43 -42.95 -23.26
C LEU A 408 -26.40 -42.36 -22.28
N TYR A 409 -25.49 -43.18 -21.73
CA TYR A 409 -24.41 -42.70 -20.87
C TYR A 409 -23.45 -41.75 -21.60
N GLY A 410 -23.11 -42.03 -22.87
CA GLY A 410 -22.27 -41.16 -23.70
C GLY A 410 -22.92 -39.81 -24.06
N MET A 411 -24.25 -39.74 -24.14
CA MET A 411 -25.00 -38.50 -24.39
C MET A 411 -25.32 -37.70 -23.12
N LEU A 412 -25.32 -38.35 -21.94
CA LEU A 412 -25.60 -37.72 -20.65
C LEU A 412 -24.33 -37.31 -19.88
N SER A 413 -23.14 -37.69 -20.35
CA SER A 413 -21.87 -37.28 -19.77
C SER A 413 -21.41 -35.92 -20.31
N PHE A 414 -20.90 -35.09 -19.40
CA PHE A 414 -20.29 -33.80 -19.66
C PHE A 414 -18.79 -33.89 -19.37
N GLU A 415 -18.00 -33.12 -20.10
CA GLU A 415 -16.55 -33.00 -19.93
C GLU A 415 -16.22 -31.54 -19.57
N ILE A 416 -15.48 -31.32 -18.49
CA ILE A 416 -15.05 -29.98 -18.07
C ILE A 416 -13.92 -29.56 -19.01
N LYS A 417 -14.20 -28.58 -19.87
CA LYS A 417 -13.24 -28.08 -20.85
C LYS A 417 -12.69 -26.75 -20.41
N LEU A 418 -11.38 -26.69 -20.20
CA LEU A 418 -10.65 -25.43 -20.10
C LEU A 418 -10.64 -24.77 -21.48
N ILE A 419 -11.15 -23.55 -21.57
CA ILE A 419 -11.00 -22.68 -22.74
C ILE A 419 -10.00 -21.59 -22.35
N GLN A 420 -8.90 -21.51 -23.10
CA GLN A 420 -7.88 -20.48 -22.93
C GLN A 420 -7.89 -19.56 -24.17
N VAL A 421 -8.13 -18.28 -23.96
CA VAL A 421 -8.06 -17.23 -24.96
C VAL A 421 -6.74 -16.48 -24.76
N ASN A 422 -5.77 -16.73 -25.64
CA ASN A 422 -4.45 -16.08 -25.60
C ASN A 422 -4.56 -14.64 -26.10
N LYS A 423 -4.00 -13.66 -25.36
CA LYS A 423 -4.08 -12.22 -25.66
C LYS A 423 -5.51 -11.75 -26.04
N PRO A 424 -6.51 -11.91 -25.16
CA PRO A 424 -7.90 -11.58 -25.45
C PRO A 424 -8.09 -10.07 -25.61
N SER A 425 -9.00 -9.65 -26.49
CA SER A 425 -9.37 -8.23 -26.62
C SER A 425 -10.24 -7.77 -25.45
N PHE A 426 -10.24 -6.46 -25.19
CA PHE A 426 -11.11 -5.82 -24.19
C PHE A 426 -12.58 -6.26 -24.33
N SER A 427 -13.12 -6.19 -25.55
CA SER A 427 -14.49 -6.64 -25.84
C SER A 427 -14.72 -8.13 -25.59
N THR A 428 -13.72 -8.99 -25.80
CA THR A 428 -13.83 -10.43 -25.50
C THR A 428 -13.90 -10.67 -23.99
N VAL A 429 -13.06 -9.97 -23.20
CA VAL A 429 -13.07 -10.14 -21.74
C VAL A 429 -14.31 -9.51 -21.11
N GLN A 430 -14.74 -8.34 -21.58
CA GLN A 430 -16.00 -7.70 -21.15
C GLN A 430 -17.20 -8.60 -21.44
N GLN A 431 -17.23 -9.31 -22.58
CA GLN A 431 -18.26 -10.32 -22.87
C GLN A 431 -18.19 -11.51 -21.91
N LEU A 432 -17.00 -12.04 -21.61
CA LEU A 432 -16.84 -13.16 -20.67
C LEU A 432 -17.22 -12.79 -19.23
N GLN A 433 -16.96 -11.54 -18.80
CA GLN A 433 -17.36 -11.01 -17.49
C GLN A 433 -18.87 -10.78 -17.38
N THR A 434 -19.52 -10.31 -18.46
CA THR A 434 -20.98 -10.01 -18.48
C THR A 434 -21.86 -11.21 -18.83
N GLN A 435 -21.28 -12.35 -19.26
CA GLN A 435 -22.05 -13.54 -19.63
C GLN A 435 -22.63 -14.24 -18.39
N SER A 436 -23.96 -14.28 -18.30
CA SER A 436 -24.75 -14.65 -17.12
C SER A 436 -24.75 -16.14 -16.70
N GLN A 437 -23.62 -16.85 -16.89
CA GLN A 437 -23.41 -18.20 -16.36
C GLN A 437 -22.51 -18.10 -15.12
N THR A 438 -23.07 -18.33 -13.93
CA THR A 438 -22.36 -18.20 -12.64
C THR A 438 -21.04 -19.00 -12.58
N ASN A 439 -21.02 -20.21 -13.16
CA ASN A 439 -19.82 -21.05 -13.20
C ASN A 439 -18.73 -20.55 -14.18
N LEU A 440 -19.07 -19.61 -15.08
CA LEU A 440 -18.13 -19.01 -16.02
C LEU A 440 -17.30 -17.95 -15.30
N ILE A 441 -17.99 -17.01 -14.65
CA ILE A 441 -17.39 -15.93 -13.85
C ILE A 441 -16.57 -16.52 -12.70
N SER A 442 -17.07 -17.59 -12.05
CA SER A 442 -16.36 -18.29 -10.97
C SER A 442 -15.05 -18.98 -11.37
N SER A 443 -14.77 -19.11 -12.67
CA SER A 443 -13.59 -19.81 -13.19
C SER A 443 -12.73 -18.97 -14.14
N LEU A 444 -13.12 -17.72 -14.40
CA LEU A 444 -12.41 -16.81 -15.30
C LEU A 444 -11.16 -16.24 -14.62
N GLN A 445 -10.01 -16.82 -14.93
CA GLN A 445 -8.70 -16.32 -14.52
C GLN A 445 -8.04 -15.59 -15.69
N CYS A 446 -7.59 -14.35 -15.47
CA CYS A 446 -7.02 -13.46 -16.47
C CYS A 446 -5.70 -12.85 -15.96
N PRO A 447 -4.60 -13.63 -15.85
CA PRO A 447 -3.29 -13.13 -15.43
C PRO A 447 -2.75 -11.99 -16.30
N CYS A 448 -2.58 -10.81 -15.70
CA CYS A 448 -1.93 -9.64 -16.30
C CYS A 448 -0.46 -9.95 -16.70
N THR A 449 0.06 -9.26 -17.71
CA THR A 449 1.52 -9.23 -17.98
C THR A 449 2.26 -8.16 -17.19
N GLN A 450 1.58 -7.08 -16.78
CA GLN A 450 2.10 -6.14 -15.78
C GLN A 450 1.37 -6.36 -14.46
N LEU A 451 2.13 -6.64 -13.40
CA LEU A 451 1.59 -6.90 -12.05
C LEU A 451 1.26 -5.61 -11.29
N THR A 452 1.80 -4.47 -11.72
CA THR A 452 1.63 -3.15 -11.11
C THR A 452 1.25 -2.13 -12.17
N VAL A 453 0.22 -1.31 -11.90
CA VAL A 453 -0.23 -0.24 -12.81
C VAL A 453 -0.39 1.07 -12.06
N PHE A 454 0.38 2.08 -12.41
CA PHE A 454 0.30 3.43 -11.80
C PHE A 454 -1.09 4.05 -11.98
N TYR A 455 -1.65 4.64 -10.91
CA TYR A 455 -3.01 5.22 -10.93
C TYR A 455 -3.19 6.27 -12.04
N ARG A 456 -2.16 7.10 -12.31
CA ARG A 456 -2.12 8.07 -13.43
C ARG A 456 -2.46 7.52 -14.83
N GLN A 457 -2.40 6.20 -15.03
CA GLN A 457 -2.78 5.57 -16.30
C GLN A 457 -4.30 5.46 -16.48
N PHE A 458 -5.09 5.52 -15.40
CA PHE A 458 -6.53 5.26 -15.44
C PHE A 458 -7.38 6.13 -14.50
N THR A 459 -6.81 6.93 -13.60
CA THR A 459 -7.53 7.92 -12.77
C THR A 459 -7.29 9.33 -13.27
N GLN A 460 -8.33 10.17 -13.26
CA GLN A 460 -8.19 11.64 -13.34
C GLN A 460 -9.00 12.26 -12.19
N LEU A 461 -8.31 12.99 -11.32
CA LEU A 461 -8.88 13.76 -10.21
C LEU A 461 -8.52 15.23 -10.43
N HIS A 462 -9.48 16.13 -10.26
CA HIS A 462 -9.23 17.57 -10.33
C HIS A 462 -10.12 18.31 -9.31
N PRO A 463 -9.54 19.05 -8.34
CA PRO A 463 -10.31 19.90 -7.45
C PRO A 463 -10.73 21.18 -8.17
N PHE A 464 -11.90 21.72 -7.82
CA PHE A 464 -12.28 23.10 -8.13
C PHE A 464 -12.26 23.90 -6.83
N TYR A 465 -11.54 25.02 -6.81
CA TYR A 465 -11.39 25.88 -5.64
C TYR A 465 -12.44 27.00 -5.58
N HIS A 466 -12.71 27.49 -4.39
CA HIS A 466 -13.55 28.66 -4.13
C HIS A 466 -12.97 29.89 -4.85
N GLN A 467 -13.86 30.71 -5.42
CA GLN A 467 -13.52 31.86 -6.25
C GLN A 467 -12.54 32.85 -5.61
N VAL A 468 -12.42 32.90 -4.28
CA VAL A 468 -11.46 33.77 -3.59
C VAL A 468 -10.02 33.48 -3.98
N CYS A 469 -9.65 32.20 -4.15
CA CYS A 469 -8.29 31.77 -4.51
C CYS A 469 -7.90 32.04 -5.98
N SER A 470 -8.78 32.70 -6.74
CA SER A 470 -8.48 33.24 -8.09
C SER A 470 -9.01 34.66 -8.28
N SER A 471 -9.26 35.37 -7.18
CA SER A 471 -9.81 36.74 -7.16
C SER A 471 -8.73 37.80 -6.97
N ASP A 472 -9.10 39.08 -7.20
CA ASP A 472 -8.22 40.21 -6.89
C ASP A 472 -7.78 40.27 -5.41
N PHE A 473 -8.56 39.74 -4.47
CA PHE A 473 -8.30 39.82 -3.02
C PHE A 473 -7.12 38.96 -2.53
N VAL A 474 -6.56 38.11 -3.41
CA VAL A 474 -5.33 37.33 -3.20
C VAL A 474 -4.24 37.71 -4.21
N SER A 475 -4.23 38.98 -4.65
CA SER A 475 -3.21 39.48 -5.59
C SER A 475 -2.30 40.51 -4.93
N GLU A 476 -1.03 40.49 -5.33
CA GLU A 476 -0.02 41.54 -5.09
C GLU A 476 -0.62 42.95 -5.23
N ARG A 477 -1.39 43.20 -6.29
CA ARG A 477 -2.07 44.48 -6.54
C ARG A 477 -3.01 44.93 -5.41
N TRP A 478 -3.73 44.00 -4.79
CA TRP A 478 -4.62 44.28 -3.65
C TRP A 478 -3.84 44.47 -2.35
N ILE A 479 -2.81 43.66 -2.13
CA ILE A 479 -1.95 43.71 -0.95
C ILE A 479 -1.14 45.03 -0.91
N ASP A 480 -0.56 45.44 -2.04
CA ASP A 480 0.20 46.70 -2.18
C ASP A 480 -0.65 47.95 -1.94
N ALA A 481 -1.93 47.92 -2.30
CA ALA A 481 -2.81 49.08 -2.18
C ALA A 481 -3.01 49.55 -0.72
N PHE A 482 -2.73 48.71 0.27
CA PHE A 482 -2.69 49.11 1.69
C PHE A 482 -1.52 50.04 2.04
N ASP A 483 -0.41 50.05 1.30
CA ASP A 483 0.67 51.02 1.54
C ASP A 483 0.29 52.44 1.06
N ASP A 484 -0.60 52.57 0.06
CA ASP A 484 -1.21 53.87 -0.29
C ASP A 484 -2.13 54.39 0.83
N MET A 485 -2.91 53.52 1.49
CA MET A 485 -3.73 53.90 2.65
C MET A 485 -2.87 54.45 3.81
N ARG A 486 -1.74 53.77 4.07
CA ARG A 486 -0.78 54.09 5.14
C ARG A 486 0.25 55.16 4.77
N SER A 487 0.21 55.70 3.55
CA SER A 487 1.15 56.73 3.09
C SER A 487 0.93 58.05 3.84
N PRO A 488 2.00 58.79 4.24
CA PRO A 488 1.89 60.15 4.74
C PRO A 488 1.26 61.18 3.78
N SER A 489 1.02 60.81 2.51
CA SER A 489 0.23 61.60 1.56
C SER A 489 -1.28 61.32 1.61
N SER A 490 -1.73 60.33 2.37
CA SER A 490 -3.14 60.02 2.58
C SER A 490 -3.82 61.15 3.36
N PRO A 491 -4.99 61.68 2.92
CA PRO A 491 -5.71 62.75 3.62
C PRO A 491 -6.19 62.38 5.05
N ARG A 492 -6.04 61.11 5.46
CA ARG A 492 -6.37 60.62 6.81
C ARG A 492 -5.19 59.92 7.48
N TYR A 493 -3.95 60.13 7.02
CA TYR A 493 -2.77 59.64 7.72
C TYR A 493 -2.67 60.32 9.09
N ALA A 494 -2.99 59.57 10.15
CA ALA A 494 -2.61 59.91 11.51
C ALA A 494 -1.46 58.98 11.94
N PRO A 495 -0.43 59.48 12.64
CA PRO A 495 0.63 58.64 13.21
C PRO A 495 0.17 57.85 14.44
N TYR A 496 -1.05 58.11 14.91
CA TYR A 496 -1.76 57.38 15.97
C TYR A 496 -3.11 56.94 15.38
N ILE A 497 -3.24 55.63 15.14
CA ILE A 497 -4.46 54.97 14.68
C ILE A 497 -4.52 53.61 15.40
N ASP A 498 -5.63 53.37 16.10
CA ASP A 498 -6.07 52.10 16.68
C ASP A 498 -5.66 50.88 15.84
N SER A 499 -5.08 49.85 16.47
CA SER A 499 -4.61 48.63 15.78
C SER A 499 -5.73 47.80 15.15
N THR A 500 -6.99 48.09 15.48
CA THR A 500 -8.21 47.53 14.88
C THR A 500 -8.72 48.32 13.66
N ASP A 501 -7.99 49.33 13.19
CA ASP A 501 -8.31 50.04 11.94
C ASP A 501 -7.94 49.22 10.69
N PHE A 502 -8.85 49.19 9.71
CA PHE A 502 -8.74 48.38 8.50
C PHE A 502 -7.45 48.58 7.69
N SER A 503 -6.77 49.73 7.78
CA SER A 503 -5.49 49.94 7.08
C SER A 503 -4.37 48.98 7.52
N TRP A 504 -4.49 48.34 8.70
CA TRP A 504 -3.59 47.27 9.16
C TRP A 504 -3.98 45.87 8.65
N SER A 505 -5.18 45.69 8.10
CA SER A 505 -5.71 44.37 7.70
C SER A 505 -5.04 43.72 6.47
N GLN A 506 -4.07 44.40 5.83
CA GLN A 506 -3.19 43.86 4.77
C GLN A 506 -2.69 42.43 5.09
N VAL A 507 -2.30 42.21 6.36
CA VAL A 507 -1.78 40.92 6.86
C VAL A 507 -2.76 39.76 6.69
N LEU A 508 -4.07 40.02 6.72
CA LEU A 508 -5.10 39.00 6.51
C LEU A 508 -5.11 38.51 5.06
N PHE A 509 -4.85 39.40 4.10
CA PHE A 509 -4.88 39.07 2.67
C PHE A 509 -3.60 38.36 2.22
N VAL A 510 -2.44 38.75 2.75
CA VAL A 510 -1.17 38.00 2.61
C VAL A 510 -1.33 36.56 3.13
N LEU A 511 -1.99 36.40 4.29
CA LEU A 511 -2.25 35.06 4.84
C LEU A 511 -3.33 34.30 4.05
N LEU A 512 -4.33 34.97 3.47
CA LEU A 512 -5.38 34.36 2.65
C LEU A 512 -4.82 33.83 1.32
N GLU A 513 -4.00 34.62 0.62
CA GLU A 513 -3.22 34.23 -0.56
C GLU A 513 -2.38 32.99 -0.26
N ALA A 514 -1.50 33.07 0.74
CA ALA A 514 -0.61 31.97 1.07
C ALA A 514 -1.32 30.71 1.61
N LEU A 515 -2.54 30.83 2.17
CA LEU A 515 -3.39 29.68 2.53
C LEU A 515 -4.07 29.04 1.29
N CYS A 516 -4.48 29.84 0.30
CA CYS A 516 -4.97 29.34 -0.99
C CYS A 516 -3.86 28.59 -1.76
N ASP A 517 -2.66 29.17 -1.82
CA ASP A 517 -1.49 28.55 -2.43
C ASP A 517 -1.08 27.28 -1.68
N PHE A 518 -0.95 27.32 -0.35
CA PHE A 518 -0.58 26.14 0.43
C PHE A 518 -1.60 24.99 0.32
N SER A 519 -2.90 25.31 0.21
CA SER A 519 -3.94 24.32 -0.08
C SER A 519 -3.71 23.69 -1.46
N THR A 520 -3.42 24.51 -2.47
CA THR A 520 -3.17 24.09 -3.86
C THR A 520 -1.88 23.26 -3.99
N GLU A 521 -0.78 23.68 -3.38
CA GLU A 521 0.49 22.93 -3.29
C GLU A 521 0.28 21.58 -2.60
N THR A 522 -0.45 21.56 -1.47
CA THR A 522 -0.73 20.33 -0.73
C THR A 522 -1.46 19.33 -1.60
N ILE A 523 -2.51 19.75 -2.32
CA ILE A 523 -3.31 18.86 -3.16
C ILE A 523 -2.53 18.44 -4.41
N ALA A 524 -1.76 19.33 -5.03
CA ALA A 524 -0.90 18.99 -6.17
C ALA A 524 0.16 17.94 -5.77
N SER A 525 0.80 18.14 -4.61
CA SER A 525 1.79 17.22 -4.01
C SER A 525 1.17 15.87 -3.66
N ALA A 526 0.04 15.85 -2.95
CA ALA A 526 -0.66 14.63 -2.58
C ALA A 526 -1.17 13.87 -3.82
N LEU A 527 -1.70 14.59 -4.82
CA LEU A 527 -2.13 14.03 -6.09
C LEU A 527 -0.96 13.47 -6.89
N GLN A 528 0.23 14.08 -6.86
CA GLN A 528 1.44 13.53 -7.47
C GLN A 528 1.85 12.20 -6.81
N THR A 529 1.80 12.11 -5.48
CA THR A 529 2.04 10.84 -4.76
C THR A 529 0.99 9.80 -5.15
N PHE A 530 -0.31 10.13 -5.08
CA PHE A 530 -1.42 9.27 -5.49
C PHE A 530 -1.30 8.77 -6.93
N GLN A 531 -0.92 9.65 -7.87
CA GLN A 531 -0.71 9.30 -9.28
C GLN A 531 0.45 8.32 -9.51
N ASN A 532 1.43 8.31 -8.60
CA ASN A 532 2.61 7.45 -8.62
C ASN A 532 2.48 6.19 -7.73
N THR A 533 1.42 6.04 -6.92
CA THR A 533 1.10 4.72 -6.35
C THR A 533 0.62 3.76 -7.45
N THR A 534 0.67 2.46 -7.18
CA THR A 534 0.30 1.43 -8.16
C THR A 534 -0.82 0.53 -7.67
N LEU A 535 -1.70 0.15 -8.58
CA LEU A 535 -2.63 -0.95 -8.39
C LEU A 535 -1.87 -2.26 -8.62
N VAL A 536 -1.62 -3.00 -7.56
CA VAL A 536 -0.95 -4.32 -7.60
C VAL A 536 -2.01 -5.39 -7.84
N GLY A 537 -1.82 -6.24 -8.85
CA GLY A 537 -2.78 -7.28 -9.21
C GLY A 537 -2.18 -8.39 -10.08
N THR A 538 -2.20 -9.62 -9.59
CA THR A 538 -1.77 -10.80 -10.37
C THR A 538 -2.85 -11.30 -11.34
N GLN A 539 -4.06 -10.75 -11.27
CA GLN A 539 -5.21 -11.01 -12.14
C GLN A 539 -5.85 -9.68 -12.54
N LEU A 540 -6.44 -9.63 -13.73
CA LEU A 540 -7.32 -8.55 -14.16
C LEU A 540 -8.58 -8.52 -13.29
N LEU A 541 -8.81 -7.41 -12.58
CA LEU A 541 -10.06 -7.15 -11.85
C LEU A 541 -11.26 -7.07 -12.81
N THR A 542 -12.45 -7.44 -12.36
CA THR A 542 -13.69 -7.11 -13.09
C THR A 542 -13.96 -5.60 -13.11
N ALA A 543 -14.85 -5.14 -14.00
CA ALA A 543 -15.20 -3.72 -14.08
C ALA A 543 -15.81 -3.19 -12.77
N ASP A 544 -16.64 -4.00 -12.10
CA ASP A 544 -17.27 -3.67 -10.83
C ASP A 544 -16.26 -3.71 -9.67
N GLU A 545 -15.33 -4.68 -9.65
CA GLU A 545 -14.21 -4.71 -8.70
C GLU A 545 -13.36 -3.44 -8.79
N PHE A 546 -12.90 -3.11 -10.00
CA PHE A 546 -12.10 -1.91 -10.25
C PHE A 546 -12.85 -0.64 -9.83
N THR A 547 -14.13 -0.51 -10.19
CA THR A 547 -14.91 0.70 -9.87
C THR A 547 -15.12 0.86 -8.37
N ASN A 548 -15.46 -0.21 -7.65
CA ASN A 548 -15.65 -0.16 -6.19
C ASN A 548 -14.33 0.08 -5.44
N GLN A 549 -13.23 -0.57 -5.85
CA GLN A 549 -11.92 -0.37 -5.25
C GLN A 549 -11.44 1.07 -5.45
N MET A 550 -11.57 1.61 -6.68
CA MET A 550 -11.14 2.98 -6.96
C MET A 550 -12.01 4.04 -6.27
N PHE A 551 -13.32 3.82 -6.11
CA PHE A 551 -14.15 4.70 -5.30
C PHE A 551 -13.66 4.78 -3.85
N SER A 552 -13.39 3.63 -3.22
CA SER A 552 -12.87 3.58 -1.85
C SER A 552 -11.51 4.27 -1.71
N VAL A 553 -10.59 3.99 -2.65
CA VAL A 553 -9.22 4.54 -2.67
C VAL A 553 -9.21 6.05 -2.90
N ILE A 554 -10.06 6.58 -3.79
CA ILE A 554 -10.16 8.03 -4.04
C ILE A 554 -10.78 8.74 -2.84
N ASN A 555 -11.83 8.18 -2.23
CA ASN A 555 -12.45 8.75 -1.03
C ASN A 555 -11.49 8.77 0.17
N GLN A 556 -10.71 7.70 0.35
CA GLN A 556 -9.66 7.64 1.37
C GLN A 556 -8.58 8.72 1.14
N PHE A 557 -8.04 8.83 -0.07
CA PHE A 557 -7.08 9.87 -0.46
C PHE A 557 -7.57 11.29 -0.16
N GLN A 558 -8.84 11.59 -0.47
CA GLN A 558 -9.44 12.91 -0.22
C GLN A 558 -9.56 13.22 1.28
N LEU A 559 -9.95 12.24 2.10
CA LEU A 559 -10.08 12.40 3.55
C LEU A 559 -8.72 12.52 4.24
N GLU A 560 -7.75 11.69 3.89
CA GLU A 560 -6.40 11.70 4.46
C GLU A 560 -5.68 13.03 4.16
N THR A 561 -5.68 13.47 2.90
CA THR A 561 -5.05 14.74 2.47
C THR A 561 -5.59 15.93 3.27
N LYS A 562 -6.92 15.98 3.45
CA LYS A 562 -7.59 17.04 4.23
C LYS A 562 -7.24 16.95 5.71
N SER A 563 -7.27 15.76 6.31
CA SER A 563 -7.02 15.62 7.74
C SER A 563 -5.57 15.93 8.12
N THR A 564 -4.58 15.47 7.35
CA THR A 564 -3.16 15.77 7.61
C THR A 564 -2.87 17.28 7.55
N PHE A 565 -3.50 17.99 6.61
CA PHE A 565 -3.43 19.45 6.50
C PHE A 565 -4.00 20.15 7.75
N LEU A 566 -5.20 19.75 8.18
CA LEU A 566 -5.86 20.35 9.35
C LEU A 566 -5.14 20.03 10.67
N HIS A 567 -4.62 18.81 10.84
CA HIS A 567 -3.85 18.43 12.02
C HIS A 567 -2.57 19.27 12.16
N PHE A 568 -1.85 19.55 11.07
CA PHE A 568 -0.67 20.40 11.12
C PHE A 568 -1.01 21.86 11.45
N LEU A 569 -2.09 22.40 10.84
CA LEU A 569 -2.64 23.73 11.15
C LEU A 569 -3.05 23.86 12.63
N GLN A 570 -3.80 22.89 13.16
CA GLN A 570 -4.25 22.86 14.56
C GLN A 570 -3.07 22.75 15.54
N LEU A 571 -2.09 21.90 15.25
CA LEU A 571 -0.90 21.73 16.07
C LEU A 571 -0.09 23.03 16.13
N LEU A 572 0.11 23.69 14.99
CA LEU A 572 0.83 24.97 14.93
C LEU A 572 0.11 26.08 15.72
N ARG A 573 -1.20 26.26 15.49
CA ARG A 573 -2.03 27.26 16.22
C ARG A 573 -1.98 27.06 17.73
N ASN A 574 -2.15 25.82 18.20
CA ASN A 574 -2.10 25.53 19.63
C ASN A 574 -0.69 25.73 20.23
N ILE A 575 0.38 25.41 19.49
CA ILE A 575 1.76 25.65 19.97
C ILE A 575 2.09 27.16 19.97
N THR A 576 1.60 27.96 19.01
CA THR A 576 1.82 29.42 19.04
C THR A 576 0.98 30.13 20.10
N HIS A 577 -0.22 29.61 20.41
CA HIS A 577 -1.08 30.08 21.50
C HIS A 577 -0.50 29.76 22.89
N VAL A 578 -0.12 28.50 23.16
CA VAL A 578 0.58 28.10 24.40
C VAL A 578 1.92 28.83 24.53
N ASN A 579 2.61 28.99 23.41
CA ASN A 579 3.77 29.87 23.19
C ASN A 579 3.56 31.34 23.63
N GLN A 580 2.32 31.83 23.54
CA GLN A 580 1.98 33.26 23.44
C GLN A 580 3.00 34.02 22.57
N ILE A 581 3.22 33.49 21.36
CA ILE A 581 4.24 34.04 20.47
C ILE A 581 3.83 35.44 20.00
N VAL A 582 4.69 36.42 20.25
CA VAL A 582 4.43 37.84 19.98
C VAL A 582 4.27 38.07 18.47
N SER A 583 3.09 38.52 18.05
CA SER A 583 2.89 39.12 16.73
C SER A 583 3.32 40.58 16.74
N ALA A 584 4.03 41.01 15.69
CA ALA A 584 4.41 42.41 15.48
C ALA A 584 3.20 43.37 15.26
N VAL A 585 1.99 42.82 15.07
CA VAL A 585 0.73 43.57 15.02
C VAL A 585 0.27 44.01 16.43
N GLY A 586 0.84 43.46 17.52
CA GLY A 586 0.44 43.76 18.90
C GLY A 586 -0.89 43.11 19.34
N SER A 587 -1.45 42.21 18.53
CA SER A 587 -2.80 41.66 18.71
C SER A 587 -2.95 40.68 19.88
N ASN A 588 -1.88 39.99 20.31
CA ASN A 588 -1.88 39.12 21.49
C ASN A 588 -1.08 39.63 22.69
N SER A 589 -0.23 40.65 22.52
CA SER A 589 0.58 41.17 23.63
C SER A 589 1.05 42.59 23.37
N TYR A 590 1.16 43.36 24.45
CA TYR A 590 1.70 44.72 24.50
C TYR A 590 2.81 44.83 25.56
N ILE A 591 3.66 45.85 25.47
CA ILE A 591 4.73 46.09 26.44
C ILE A 591 4.24 47.10 27.49
N GLU A 592 4.43 46.80 28.77
CA GLU A 592 4.12 47.73 29.86
C GLU A 592 5.36 48.56 30.28
N ILE A 593 5.16 49.87 30.46
CA ILE A 593 6.18 50.78 30.99
C ILE A 593 5.80 51.16 32.42
N GLY A 594 6.52 50.61 33.40
CA GLY A 594 6.47 51.08 34.78
C GLY A 594 7.48 52.21 35.05
N ASP A 595 7.29 52.94 36.16
CA ASP A 595 8.16 54.03 36.58
C ASP A 595 9.67 53.66 36.56
N PRO A 596 10.55 54.54 36.04
CA PRO A 596 11.98 54.30 35.99
C PRO A 596 12.64 54.33 37.39
N PRO A 597 13.80 53.66 37.59
CA PRO A 597 14.67 53.08 36.57
C PRO A 597 14.71 51.54 36.63
N LYS A 598 13.72 50.87 36.04
CA LYS A 598 13.75 49.42 35.82
C LYS A 598 14.37 49.12 34.45
N TYR A 599 15.41 48.28 34.45
CA TYR A 599 16.19 47.95 33.24
C TYR A 599 15.50 46.95 32.30
N ALA A 600 14.38 46.35 32.71
CA ALA A 600 13.59 45.42 31.93
C ALA A 600 12.13 45.87 31.86
N ALA A 601 11.52 45.76 30.68
CA ALA A 601 10.12 46.06 30.43
C ALA A 601 9.34 44.75 30.23
N PRO A 602 8.32 44.45 31.06
CA PRO A 602 7.53 43.24 30.92
C PRO A 602 6.57 43.34 29.72
N LEU A 603 6.30 42.19 29.11
CA LEU A 603 5.19 41.99 28.19
C LEU A 603 3.95 41.56 28.99
N SER A 604 2.79 42.11 28.62
CA SER A 604 1.47 41.68 29.09
C SER A 604 0.65 41.14 27.92
N ILE A 605 -0.21 40.18 28.20
CA ILE A 605 -1.05 39.52 27.21
C ILE A 605 -2.33 40.35 27.00
N THR A 606 -2.72 40.52 25.74
CA THR A 606 -3.88 41.35 25.35
C THR A 606 -5.19 40.73 25.83
N THR A 607 -6.09 41.57 26.33
CA THR A 607 -7.46 41.21 26.66
C THR A 607 -8.44 42.09 25.87
N TYR A 608 -9.53 41.48 25.41
CA TYR A 608 -10.61 42.12 24.66
C TYR A 608 -11.87 42.17 25.52
N SER A 609 -12.50 43.35 25.61
CA SER A 609 -13.81 43.51 26.26
C SER A 609 -14.91 43.59 25.20
N ASP A 610 -15.97 42.81 25.35
CA ASP A 610 -17.21 43.06 24.61
C ASP A 610 -17.99 44.18 25.30
N SER A 611 -18.23 45.26 24.57
CA SER A 611 -19.14 46.37 24.91
C SER A 611 -20.50 45.96 25.52
N ASN A 612 -21.00 44.75 25.23
CA ASN A 612 -22.30 44.24 25.68
C ASN A 612 -22.21 43.17 26.79
N SER A 613 -21.01 42.79 27.26
CA SER A 613 -20.85 41.73 28.25
C SER A 613 -19.89 42.11 29.38
N SER A 614 -20.10 41.55 30.57
CA SER A 614 -19.15 41.67 31.69
C SER A 614 -18.00 40.66 31.62
N HIS A 615 -17.81 40.00 30.47
CA HIS A 615 -16.76 39.00 30.28
C HIS A 615 -15.59 39.61 29.50
N ILE A 616 -14.43 39.65 30.14
CA ILE A 616 -13.16 40.05 29.52
C ILE A 616 -12.55 38.78 28.92
N CYS A 617 -12.43 38.76 27.59
CA CYS A 617 -11.85 37.65 26.85
C CYS A 617 -10.33 37.84 26.77
N SER A 618 -9.55 36.90 27.30
CA SER A 618 -8.09 37.01 27.34
C SER A 618 -7.43 36.13 26.27
N CYS A 619 -6.50 36.70 25.50
CA CYS A 619 -5.66 35.89 24.61
C CYS A 619 -4.85 34.84 25.36
N ALA A 620 -4.64 35.01 26.67
CA ALA A 620 -4.01 34.01 27.52
C ALA A 620 -4.85 32.74 27.61
N THR A 621 -6.17 32.84 27.79
CA THR A 621 -7.07 31.69 28.00
C THR A 621 -7.69 31.16 26.70
N ASP A 622 -8.08 32.04 25.78
CA ASP A 622 -8.78 31.69 24.54
C ASP A 622 -8.16 32.43 23.34
N SER A 623 -7.69 31.67 22.34
CA SER A 623 -7.11 32.23 21.11
C SER A 623 -8.14 32.87 20.18
N SER A 624 -9.42 32.55 20.36
CA SER A 624 -10.52 33.05 19.54
C SER A 624 -11.02 34.44 19.97
N CYS A 625 -10.55 34.99 21.09
CA CYS A 625 -10.88 36.34 21.55
C CYS A 625 -10.63 37.40 20.47
N LYS A 626 -11.63 38.26 20.26
CA LYS A 626 -11.70 39.17 19.12
C LYS A 626 -12.58 40.40 19.35
N THR A 627 -12.36 41.39 18.50
CA THR A 627 -13.22 42.54 18.22
C THR A 627 -13.44 42.66 16.70
N ASN A 628 -14.23 43.64 16.26
CA ASN A 628 -14.45 43.91 14.84
C ASN A 628 -13.39 44.87 14.29
N TRP A 629 -13.01 44.76 13.01
CA TRP A 629 -12.25 45.82 12.36
C TRP A 629 -13.12 47.08 12.16
N GLY A 630 -12.49 48.24 12.28
CA GLY A 630 -13.14 49.54 12.10
C GLY A 630 -12.54 50.40 10.99
N LEU A 631 -13.17 51.56 10.78
CA LEU A 631 -12.57 52.71 10.14
C LEU A 631 -12.51 53.84 11.17
N PHE A 632 -11.31 54.36 11.45
CA PHE A 632 -11.07 55.33 12.51
C PHE A 632 -10.65 56.71 11.96
N ILE A 633 -10.97 57.76 12.70
CA ILE A 633 -10.47 59.12 12.45
C ILE A 633 -9.68 59.57 13.68
N GLY A 634 -8.43 60.00 13.46
CA GLY A 634 -7.53 60.48 14.51
C GLY A 634 -7.62 61.98 14.80
N ASP A 635 -7.19 62.34 16.02
CA ASP A 635 -7.06 63.68 16.63
C ASP A 635 -8.39 64.43 16.90
N PRO A 636 -8.75 64.78 18.16
CA PRO A 636 -8.05 64.51 19.44
C PRO A 636 -8.57 63.26 20.18
N ALA A 637 -9.50 62.51 19.57
CA ALA A 637 -9.99 61.23 20.08
C ALA A 637 -10.21 60.29 18.91
N GLU A 638 -9.77 59.04 19.05
CA GLU A 638 -9.96 58.02 18.02
C GLU A 638 -11.44 57.63 17.97
N ILE A 639 -12.13 58.03 16.91
CA ILE A 639 -13.55 57.74 16.73
C ILE A 639 -13.71 56.70 15.63
N GLN A 640 -14.16 55.50 16.02
CA GLN A 640 -14.65 54.50 15.07
C GLN A 640 -15.92 55.04 14.39
N VAL A 641 -15.81 55.37 13.10
CA VAL A 641 -16.93 55.89 12.28
C VAL A 641 -17.63 54.80 11.46
N TYR A 642 -17.00 53.63 11.33
CA TYR A 642 -17.61 52.44 10.72
C TYR A 642 -17.05 51.17 11.37
N THR A 643 -17.88 50.12 11.39
CA THR A 643 -17.50 48.77 11.83
C THR A 643 -17.72 47.84 10.65
N ILE A 644 -16.70 47.08 10.26
CA ILE A 644 -16.75 46.25 9.05
C ILE A 644 -17.52 44.96 9.36
N PRO A 645 -18.65 44.67 8.67
CA PRO A 645 -19.48 43.52 8.99
C PRO A 645 -18.75 42.19 8.80
N GLU A 646 -18.72 41.38 9.86
CA GLU A 646 -18.20 40.00 9.87
C GLU A 646 -16.71 39.88 9.46
N LEU A 647 -15.91 40.93 9.72
CA LEU A 647 -14.45 40.95 9.65
C LEU A 647 -13.87 41.28 11.04
N TYR A 648 -13.03 40.41 11.59
CA TYR A 648 -12.59 40.46 13.00
C TYR A 648 -11.08 40.64 13.17
N PHE A 649 -10.69 41.42 14.19
CA PHE A 649 -9.34 41.49 14.74
C PHE A 649 -9.29 40.63 16.00
N ALA A 650 -8.35 39.69 16.07
CA ALA A 650 -8.26 38.68 17.11
C ALA A 650 -6.80 38.45 17.52
N CYS A 651 -6.59 37.67 18.59
CA CYS A 651 -5.27 37.44 19.21
C CYS A 651 -4.10 37.25 18.23
N GLN A 652 -4.25 36.45 17.18
CA GLN A 652 -3.26 36.37 16.10
C GLN A 652 -3.91 36.69 14.74
N PRO A 653 -3.16 37.19 13.74
CA PRO A 653 -3.70 37.41 12.40
C PRO A 653 -4.35 36.18 11.76
N VAL A 654 -3.88 34.96 12.07
CA VAL A 654 -4.57 33.72 11.66
C VAL A 654 -5.95 33.58 12.31
N GLU A 655 -6.08 33.83 13.61
CA GLU A 655 -7.38 33.78 14.30
C GLU A 655 -8.32 34.90 13.83
N SER A 656 -7.76 36.04 13.41
CA SER A 656 -8.47 37.15 12.80
C SER A 656 -9.06 36.73 11.45
N LEU A 657 -8.25 36.10 10.59
CA LEU A 657 -8.66 35.62 9.28
C LEU A 657 -9.67 34.46 9.37
N LEU A 658 -9.35 33.39 10.12
CA LEU A 658 -10.16 32.17 10.17
C LEU A 658 -11.58 32.41 10.73
N GLN A 659 -11.74 33.38 11.62
CA GLN A 659 -13.04 33.73 12.19
C GLN A 659 -13.82 34.75 11.34
N SER A 660 -13.15 35.44 10.42
CA SER A 660 -13.78 36.39 9.50
C SER A 660 -14.51 35.70 8.35
N THR A 661 -15.42 36.42 7.70
CA THR A 661 -16.10 36.01 6.47
C THR A 661 -15.61 36.84 5.28
N LEU A 662 -15.92 36.38 4.07
CA LEU A 662 -15.66 37.16 2.84
C LEU A 662 -16.82 38.13 2.49
N LYS A 663 -17.82 38.27 3.37
CA LYS A 663 -19.09 38.95 3.08
C LYS A 663 -18.90 40.35 2.47
N CYS A 664 -18.08 41.20 3.08
CA CYS A 664 -17.83 42.58 2.63
C CYS A 664 -17.37 42.69 1.16
N PHE A 665 -16.75 41.62 0.62
CA PHE A 665 -16.09 41.58 -0.69
C PHE A 665 -16.96 41.00 -1.82
N TYR A 666 -18.20 40.62 -1.52
CA TYR A 666 -19.17 40.16 -2.51
C TYR A 666 -19.85 41.32 -3.26
N ASP A 667 -20.23 41.06 -4.51
CA ASP A 667 -20.89 41.99 -5.43
C ASP A 667 -22.18 42.61 -4.85
N ASN A 668 -22.91 41.88 -4.01
CA ASN A 668 -24.17 42.29 -3.40
C ASN A 668 -24.07 43.03 -2.04
N GLN A 669 -22.87 43.45 -1.60
CA GLN A 669 -22.68 44.24 -0.37
C GLN A 669 -22.09 45.63 -0.66
N ASP A 670 -22.56 46.67 0.05
CA ASP A 670 -22.06 48.04 -0.09
C ASP A 670 -20.80 48.33 0.77
N CYS A 671 -20.41 47.37 1.62
CA CYS A 671 -19.33 47.50 2.60
C CYS A 671 -17.98 47.93 1.98
N LEU A 672 -17.58 47.31 0.87
CA LEU A 672 -16.33 47.64 0.20
C LEU A 672 -16.33 49.07 -0.37
N ASP A 673 -17.47 49.59 -0.84
CA ASP A 673 -17.55 50.99 -1.29
C ASP A 673 -17.34 51.97 -0.14
N ILE A 674 -17.85 51.65 1.06
CA ILE A 674 -17.64 52.50 2.25
C ILE A 674 -16.15 52.59 2.58
N ILE A 675 -15.41 51.47 2.53
CA ILE A 675 -13.96 51.43 2.75
C ILE A 675 -13.21 52.25 1.67
N ILE A 676 -13.53 52.03 0.39
CA ILE A 676 -12.85 52.70 -0.73
C ILE A 676 -13.11 54.21 -0.70
N ASN A 677 -14.36 54.64 -0.50
CA ASN A 677 -14.71 56.06 -0.38
C ASN A 677 -14.17 56.70 0.90
N PHE A 678 -13.94 55.92 1.96
CA PHE A 678 -13.29 56.43 3.17
C PHE A 678 -11.84 56.81 2.88
N TYR A 679 -11.01 55.88 2.41
CA TYR A 679 -9.60 56.18 2.13
C TYR A 679 -9.39 57.08 0.92
N ASN A 680 -10.31 57.06 -0.06
CA ASN A 680 -10.23 57.84 -1.30
C ASN A 680 -8.92 57.58 -2.09
N VAL A 681 -8.43 56.34 -2.03
CA VAL A 681 -7.21 55.87 -2.68
C VAL A 681 -7.56 55.33 -4.07
N SER A 682 -7.01 55.94 -5.12
CA SER A 682 -7.31 55.60 -6.52
C SER A 682 -6.99 54.15 -6.90
N SER A 683 -6.01 53.54 -6.24
CA SER A 683 -5.55 52.18 -6.47
C SER A 683 -6.64 51.13 -6.23
N PHE A 684 -7.63 51.43 -5.36
CA PHE A 684 -8.76 50.54 -5.11
C PHE A 684 -9.91 50.61 -6.13
N ASN A 685 -9.95 51.62 -6.99
CA ASN A 685 -11.11 51.90 -7.85
C ASN A 685 -11.31 50.91 -9.03
N ASN A 686 -10.57 49.80 -9.09
CA ASN A 686 -10.60 48.82 -10.18
C ASN A 686 -10.42 47.36 -9.70
N PHE A 687 -10.99 46.98 -8.56
CA PHE A 687 -11.00 45.59 -8.08
C PHE A 687 -12.33 44.87 -8.38
N THR A 688 -12.24 43.62 -8.80
CA THR A 688 -13.38 42.74 -9.07
C THR A 688 -13.89 42.08 -7.80
N ARG A 689 -15.19 42.17 -7.56
CA ARG A 689 -15.86 41.59 -6.38
C ARG A 689 -16.17 40.11 -6.58
N LEU A 690 -16.32 39.38 -5.48
CA LEU A 690 -16.76 37.98 -5.51
C LEU A 690 -18.24 37.90 -5.96
N ASN A 691 -18.57 36.89 -6.76
CA ASN A 691 -19.92 36.70 -7.31
C ASN A 691 -20.83 35.99 -6.28
N SER A 692 -21.83 36.71 -5.76
CA SER A 692 -22.78 36.18 -4.75
C SER A 692 -23.78 35.16 -5.33
N SER A 693 -23.93 35.14 -6.65
CA SER A 693 -24.87 34.28 -7.38
C SER A 693 -24.18 33.07 -8.04
N SER A 694 -22.96 32.73 -7.61
CA SER A 694 -22.19 31.61 -8.16
C SER A 694 -22.82 30.26 -7.83
N HIS A 695 -23.55 29.67 -8.78
CA HIS A 695 -24.11 28.31 -8.68
C HIS A 695 -23.04 27.19 -8.55
N ALA A 696 -21.76 27.52 -8.67
CA ALA A 696 -20.66 26.60 -8.45
C ALA A 696 -20.19 26.54 -6.98
N SER A 697 -20.63 27.48 -6.13
CA SER A 697 -20.25 27.49 -4.71
C SER A 697 -21.25 26.74 -3.85
N HIS A 698 -20.74 25.94 -2.90
CA HIS A 698 -21.56 25.27 -1.88
C HIS A 698 -21.47 25.95 -0.50
N PHE A 699 -20.54 26.90 -0.33
CA PHE A 699 -20.44 27.74 0.86
C PHE A 699 -21.48 28.87 0.85
N MET A 700 -21.78 29.42 2.02
CA MET A 700 -22.63 30.61 2.15
C MET A 700 -21.77 31.88 2.15
N ILE A 701 -22.36 33.02 1.78
CA ILE A 701 -21.68 34.34 1.76
C ILE A 701 -21.14 34.73 3.16
N ASN A 702 -21.80 34.24 4.22
CA ASN A 702 -21.41 34.41 5.62
C ASN A 702 -20.71 33.17 6.23
N SER A 703 -20.27 32.20 5.41
CA SER A 703 -19.32 31.18 5.88
C SER A 703 -18.00 31.84 6.25
N THR A 704 -17.37 31.40 7.35
CA THR A 704 -16.06 31.93 7.73
C THR A 704 -14.97 31.37 6.83
N ILE A 705 -13.87 32.11 6.69
CA ILE A 705 -12.69 31.67 5.95
C ILE A 705 -12.10 30.39 6.57
N GLY A 706 -12.27 30.20 7.89
CA GLY A 706 -11.98 28.93 8.57
C GLY A 706 -12.87 27.77 8.12
N SER A 707 -14.15 27.99 7.78
CA SER A 707 -15.00 26.96 7.16
C SER A 707 -14.52 26.62 5.75
N LEU A 708 -14.15 27.61 4.94
CA LEU A 708 -13.59 27.38 3.60
C LEU A 708 -12.26 26.59 3.69
N LEU A 709 -11.36 27.02 4.57
CA LEU A 709 -10.09 26.33 4.84
C LEU A 709 -10.27 24.92 5.41
N SER A 710 -11.37 24.65 6.14
CA SER A 710 -11.68 23.31 6.65
C SER A 710 -11.93 22.27 5.54
N GLU A 711 -12.24 22.72 4.32
CA GLU A 711 -12.29 21.91 3.10
C GLU A 711 -11.17 22.28 2.11
N MET A 712 -10.07 22.91 2.58
CA MET A 712 -8.94 23.37 1.77
C MET A 712 -9.33 24.29 0.60
N PHE A 713 -10.34 25.12 0.80
CA PHE A 713 -11.03 25.93 -0.21
C PHE A 713 -11.63 25.14 -1.38
N ILE A 714 -11.77 23.81 -1.31
CA ILE A 714 -12.35 23.01 -2.40
C ILE A 714 -13.88 23.14 -2.39
N GLU A 715 -14.44 23.45 -3.55
CA GLU A 715 -15.89 23.47 -3.81
C GLU A 715 -16.41 22.10 -4.25
N SER A 716 -15.65 21.40 -5.11
CA SER A 716 -16.00 20.07 -5.60
C SER A 716 -14.81 19.37 -6.25
N TRP A 717 -14.96 18.06 -6.49
CA TRP A 717 -13.96 17.23 -7.17
C TRP A 717 -14.52 16.62 -8.46
N SER A 718 -13.85 16.83 -9.58
CA SER A 718 -14.05 16.08 -10.82
C SER A 718 -13.27 14.77 -10.77
N ASN A 719 -13.95 13.69 -10.39
CA ASN A 719 -13.37 12.35 -10.29
C ASN A 719 -13.79 11.47 -11.48
N SER A 720 -12.83 10.87 -12.18
CA SER A 720 -13.11 9.85 -13.21
C SER A 720 -12.09 8.70 -13.21
N THR A 721 -12.55 7.52 -13.60
CA THR A 721 -11.74 6.30 -13.68
C THR A 721 -12.01 5.57 -14.99
N ASN A 722 -10.98 4.94 -15.58
CA ASN A 722 -11.05 4.32 -16.90
C ASN A 722 -10.60 2.86 -16.88
N TYR A 723 -11.58 1.96 -16.76
CA TYR A 723 -11.35 0.51 -16.79
C TYR A 723 -10.72 0.02 -18.10
N SER A 724 -10.96 0.69 -19.23
CA SER A 724 -10.35 0.33 -20.52
C SER A 724 -8.86 0.66 -20.55
N SER A 725 -8.43 1.76 -19.92
CA SER A 725 -7.01 2.08 -19.75
C SER A 725 -6.33 1.10 -18.79
N TYR A 726 -6.96 0.77 -17.65
CA TYR A 726 -6.46 -0.25 -16.72
C TYR A 726 -6.27 -1.61 -17.42
N PHE A 727 -7.26 -2.06 -18.20
CA PHE A 727 -7.17 -3.28 -19.00
C PHE A 727 -5.99 -3.24 -19.98
N ALA A 728 -5.77 -2.11 -20.66
CA ALA A 728 -4.71 -1.94 -21.64
C ALA A 728 -3.30 -2.04 -21.02
N GLN A 729 -3.13 -1.62 -19.76
CA GLN A 729 -1.87 -1.73 -19.01
C GLN A 729 -1.67 -3.14 -18.41
N CYS A 730 -2.70 -3.70 -17.75
CA CYS A 730 -2.67 -5.08 -17.25
C CYS A 730 -2.35 -6.07 -18.38
N GLN A 731 -2.93 -5.86 -19.58
CA GLN A 731 -2.70 -6.64 -20.80
C GLN A 731 -2.73 -8.16 -20.53
N PRO A 732 -3.90 -8.77 -20.25
CA PRO A 732 -3.98 -10.17 -19.85
C PRO A 732 -3.29 -11.11 -20.85
N SER A 733 -2.30 -11.86 -20.35
CA SER A 733 -1.45 -12.78 -21.13
C SER A 733 -2.29 -13.85 -21.85
N SER A 734 -3.22 -14.43 -21.09
CA SER A 734 -4.36 -15.21 -21.57
C SER A 734 -5.46 -15.13 -20.52
N CYS A 735 -6.72 -15.23 -20.93
CA CYS A 735 -7.83 -15.52 -20.02
C CYS A 735 -8.22 -16.99 -20.17
N SER A 736 -8.38 -17.70 -19.06
CA SER A 736 -8.81 -19.10 -19.03
C SER A 736 -10.04 -19.27 -18.15
N TYR A 737 -11.03 -20.01 -18.62
CA TYR A 737 -12.24 -20.37 -17.88
C TYR A 737 -12.65 -21.81 -18.18
N THR A 738 -13.51 -22.41 -17.36
CA THR A 738 -14.01 -23.77 -17.60
C THR A 738 -15.49 -23.79 -17.96
N ILE A 739 -15.87 -24.63 -18.91
CA ILE A 739 -17.27 -24.93 -19.21
C ILE A 739 -17.57 -26.44 -19.21
N PRO A 740 -18.73 -26.87 -18.71
CA PRO A 740 -19.21 -28.23 -18.88
C PRO A 740 -19.74 -28.42 -20.31
N GLN A 741 -18.89 -28.88 -21.23
CA GLN A 741 -19.29 -29.16 -22.60
C GLN A 741 -19.85 -30.60 -22.69
N ARG A 742 -20.95 -30.82 -23.43
CA ARG A 742 -21.35 -32.18 -23.81
C ARG A 742 -20.35 -32.75 -24.81
N ASN A 743 -20.06 -34.06 -24.72
CA ASN A 743 -19.27 -34.78 -25.71
C ASN A 743 -19.77 -34.46 -27.13
N SER A 744 -18.88 -34.18 -28.09
CA SER A 744 -19.33 -33.99 -29.47
C SER A 744 -19.94 -35.27 -30.03
N LEU A 745 -20.79 -35.15 -31.05
CA LEU A 745 -21.37 -36.31 -31.74
C LEU A 745 -20.28 -37.22 -32.32
N LEU A 746 -19.16 -36.66 -32.78
CA LEU A 746 -18.02 -37.42 -33.29
C LEU A 746 -17.29 -38.19 -32.18
N GLU A 747 -16.98 -37.55 -31.05
CA GLU A 747 -16.35 -38.21 -29.89
C GLU A 747 -17.27 -39.29 -29.29
N THR A 748 -18.57 -39.03 -29.25
CA THR A 748 -19.58 -40.00 -28.81
C THR A 748 -19.55 -41.23 -29.74
N ILE A 749 -19.54 -41.02 -31.06
CA ILE A 749 -19.44 -42.09 -32.06
C ILE A 749 -18.10 -42.85 -31.95
N THR A 750 -16.96 -42.19 -31.80
CA THR A 750 -15.66 -42.89 -31.70
C THR A 750 -15.52 -43.67 -30.40
N ARG A 751 -16.00 -43.13 -29.26
CA ARG A 751 -16.11 -43.86 -27.98
C ARG A 751 -17.00 -45.10 -28.13
N ILE A 752 -18.17 -44.98 -28.77
CA ILE A 752 -19.07 -46.13 -29.05
C ILE A 752 -18.42 -47.16 -29.96
N VAL A 753 -17.77 -46.74 -31.06
CA VAL A 753 -17.08 -47.65 -31.98
C VAL A 753 -15.99 -48.43 -31.24
N GLY A 754 -15.14 -47.77 -30.46
CA GLY A 754 -14.13 -48.47 -29.65
C GLY A 754 -14.74 -49.53 -28.72
N LEU A 755 -15.80 -49.17 -28.00
CA LEU A 755 -16.51 -50.07 -27.08
C LEU A 755 -17.16 -51.27 -27.78
N ILE A 756 -17.73 -51.11 -28.99
CA ILE A 756 -18.28 -52.22 -29.81
C ILE A 756 -17.24 -53.34 -29.99
N GLY A 757 -15.97 -52.97 -30.18
CA GLY A 757 -14.87 -53.91 -30.34
C GLY A 757 -14.79 -54.89 -29.18
N GLY A 758 -14.46 -54.42 -27.97
CA GLY A 758 -14.26 -55.29 -26.82
C GLY A 758 -15.55 -55.93 -26.31
N LEU A 759 -16.66 -55.19 -26.32
CA LEU A 759 -17.98 -55.70 -25.91
C LEU A 759 -18.40 -56.91 -26.75
N SER A 760 -18.21 -56.86 -28.08
CA SER A 760 -18.55 -57.96 -28.97
C SER A 760 -17.66 -59.21 -28.77
N VAL A 761 -16.39 -59.03 -28.40
CA VAL A 761 -15.47 -60.14 -28.08
C VAL A 761 -15.83 -60.76 -26.74
N SER A 762 -16.04 -59.95 -25.69
CA SER A 762 -16.42 -60.42 -24.36
C SER A 762 -17.77 -61.15 -24.37
N LEU A 763 -18.78 -60.64 -25.06
CA LEU A 763 -20.08 -61.31 -25.19
C LEU A 763 -19.98 -62.65 -25.94
N ARG A 764 -19.08 -62.81 -26.91
CA ARG A 764 -18.85 -64.12 -27.58
C ARG A 764 -18.27 -65.18 -26.66
N ILE A 765 -17.56 -64.78 -25.60
CA ILE A 765 -16.99 -65.69 -24.59
C ILE A 765 -18.00 -65.94 -23.46
N LEU A 766 -18.68 -64.89 -23.00
CA LEU A 766 -19.61 -64.95 -21.88
C LEU A 766 -20.95 -65.62 -22.23
N VAL A 767 -21.56 -65.33 -23.38
CA VAL A 767 -22.89 -65.87 -23.72
C VAL A 767 -22.93 -67.41 -23.78
N PRO A 768 -21.96 -68.12 -24.39
CA PRO A 768 -21.92 -69.59 -24.32
C PRO A 768 -21.81 -70.13 -22.88
N PHE A 769 -21.06 -69.44 -22.01
CA PHE A 769 -20.87 -69.85 -20.62
C PHE A 769 -22.13 -69.58 -19.77
N LEU A 770 -22.75 -68.41 -19.94
CA LEU A 770 -24.03 -68.05 -19.34
C LEU A 770 -25.15 -69.00 -19.79
N VAL A 771 -25.25 -69.31 -21.09
CA VAL A 771 -26.23 -70.30 -21.58
C VAL A 771 -25.94 -71.70 -21.03
N MET A 772 -24.67 -72.10 -20.89
CA MET A 772 -24.32 -73.38 -20.25
C MET A 772 -24.75 -73.43 -18.77
N ILE A 773 -24.57 -72.33 -18.03
CA ILE A 773 -25.03 -72.20 -16.64
C ILE A 773 -26.56 -72.17 -16.57
N CYS A 774 -27.25 -71.35 -17.38
CA CYS A 774 -28.70 -71.27 -17.40
C CYS A 774 -29.35 -72.59 -17.80
N VAL A 775 -28.83 -73.30 -18.82
CA VAL A 775 -29.26 -74.66 -19.17
C VAL A 775 -28.95 -75.64 -18.04
N GLY A 776 -27.84 -75.48 -17.31
CA GLY A 776 -27.53 -76.27 -16.11
C GLY A 776 -28.51 -76.03 -14.96
N ILE A 777 -28.94 -74.79 -14.73
CA ILE A 777 -29.93 -74.42 -13.71
C ILE A 777 -31.32 -74.90 -14.13
N ILE A 778 -31.73 -74.67 -15.38
CA ILE A 778 -33.01 -75.15 -15.93
C ILE A 778 -33.08 -76.68 -15.88
N ARG A 779 -31.99 -77.40 -16.20
CA ARG A 779 -31.91 -78.86 -16.02
C ARG A 779 -32.03 -79.27 -14.54
N ARG A 780 -31.40 -78.54 -13.60
CA ARG A 780 -31.52 -78.79 -12.15
C ARG A 780 -32.90 -78.47 -11.57
N LEU A 781 -33.67 -77.57 -12.19
CA LEU A 781 -35.05 -77.28 -11.83
C LEU A 781 -36.01 -78.34 -12.40
N LEU A 782 -35.83 -78.71 -13.67
CA LEU A 782 -36.58 -79.81 -14.32
C LEU A 782 -36.31 -81.17 -13.66
N SER A 783 -35.08 -81.43 -13.20
CA SER A 783 -34.70 -82.70 -12.57
C SER A 783 -35.22 -82.90 -11.13
N ARG A 784 -36.06 -81.98 -10.60
CA ARG A 784 -36.72 -82.19 -9.29
C ARG A 784 -38.03 -82.99 -9.38
N TYR A 785 -38.50 -83.34 -10.59
CA TYR A 785 -39.78 -84.03 -10.77
C TYR A 785 -39.69 -85.57 -10.85
N GLN A 786 -38.49 -86.16 -10.94
CA GLN A 786 -38.33 -87.62 -11.00
C GLN A 786 -37.21 -88.16 -10.11
N GLN A 787 -37.65 -88.90 -9.08
CA GLN A 787 -36.97 -89.97 -8.34
C GLN A 787 -35.88 -89.62 -7.29
N ALA A 788 -35.89 -90.50 -6.29
CA ALA A 788 -34.99 -90.68 -5.14
C ALA A 788 -35.16 -92.15 -4.69
N PRO A 789 -34.45 -92.68 -3.67
CA PRO A 789 -33.11 -92.35 -3.17
C PRO A 789 -32.16 -93.57 -3.15
N VAL A 790 -30.84 -93.38 -3.31
CA VAL A 790 -29.82 -94.38 -2.88
C VAL A 790 -28.53 -93.67 -2.42
N GLU A 791 -27.93 -94.15 -1.33
CA GLU A 791 -26.60 -93.81 -0.79
C GLU A 791 -25.48 -94.57 -1.55
N SER A 792 -24.16 -94.34 -1.47
CA SER A 792 -23.24 -93.22 -1.14
C SER A 792 -21.80 -93.71 -1.53
N THR A 793 -20.65 -93.03 -1.41
CA THR A 793 -20.19 -91.69 -1.01
C THR A 793 -19.08 -91.23 -1.99
N ALA A 794 -18.97 -89.93 -2.31
CA ALA A 794 -17.76 -89.33 -2.93
C ALA A 794 -17.80 -87.78 -2.92
N ARG A 795 -17.31 -87.13 -1.86
CA ARG A 795 -17.33 -85.64 -1.76
C ARG A 795 -16.10 -84.98 -2.40
N THR A 796 -15.75 -85.34 -3.63
CA THR A 796 -14.68 -84.68 -4.40
C THR A 796 -15.09 -83.23 -4.71
N SER A 797 -14.25 -82.25 -4.35
CA SER A 797 -14.70 -80.85 -4.36
C SER A 797 -14.97 -80.34 -5.78
N HIS A 798 -16.10 -79.65 -5.95
CA HIS A 798 -16.59 -79.18 -7.26
C HIS A 798 -15.63 -78.18 -7.94
N PHE A 799 -14.74 -77.57 -7.15
CA PHE A 799 -13.65 -76.69 -7.60
C PHE A 799 -12.48 -77.45 -8.23
N VAL A 800 -12.08 -78.63 -7.70
CA VAL A 800 -11.01 -79.44 -8.30
C VAL A 800 -11.46 -79.97 -9.67
N THR A 801 -12.70 -80.43 -9.79
CA THR A 801 -13.27 -80.89 -11.06
C THR A 801 -13.40 -79.75 -12.09
N LEU A 802 -13.64 -78.52 -11.63
CA LEU A 802 -13.65 -77.32 -12.48
C LEU A 802 -12.23 -76.94 -12.92
N GLY A 803 -11.26 -76.92 -11.99
CA GLY A 803 -9.86 -76.63 -12.27
C GLY A 803 -9.21 -77.62 -13.25
N ILE A 804 -9.52 -78.92 -13.12
CA ILE A 804 -9.10 -79.95 -14.08
C ILE A 804 -9.70 -79.69 -15.46
N LYS A 805 -11.00 -79.39 -15.55
CA LYS A 805 -11.65 -79.06 -16.83
C LYS A 805 -11.09 -77.80 -17.48
N ILE A 806 -10.78 -76.76 -16.70
CA ILE A 806 -10.14 -75.53 -17.18
C ILE A 806 -8.72 -75.84 -17.69
N ARG A 807 -7.91 -76.57 -16.92
CA ARG A 807 -6.55 -76.98 -17.30
C ARG A 807 -6.55 -77.79 -18.61
N ASP A 808 -7.47 -78.73 -18.75
CA ASP A 808 -7.52 -79.61 -19.92
C ASP A 808 -8.20 -78.94 -21.13
N TRP A 809 -8.97 -77.85 -20.92
CA TRP A 809 -9.38 -76.90 -21.95
C TRP A 809 -8.20 -76.05 -22.43
N PHE A 810 -7.42 -75.43 -21.53
CA PHE A 810 -6.20 -74.68 -21.87
C PHE A 810 -5.16 -75.52 -22.63
N LYS A 811 -5.11 -76.85 -22.41
CA LYS A 811 -4.27 -77.77 -23.19
C LYS A 811 -4.75 -78.00 -24.65
N LYS A 812 -6.02 -77.72 -24.96
CA LYS A 812 -6.68 -77.99 -26.25
C LYS A 812 -7.06 -76.75 -27.04
N VAL A 813 -6.99 -75.55 -26.45
CA VAL A 813 -7.31 -74.29 -27.14
C VAL A 813 -6.24 -73.98 -28.18
N ASN A 814 -6.65 -73.94 -29.45
CA ASN A 814 -5.94 -73.35 -30.57
C ASN A 814 -6.80 -72.19 -31.11
N VAL A 815 -6.26 -70.96 -31.10
CA VAL A 815 -6.94 -69.74 -31.58
C VAL A 815 -6.68 -69.51 -33.08
N PHE A 816 -5.73 -70.26 -33.67
CA PHE A 816 -5.26 -70.11 -35.05
C PHE A 816 -5.43 -71.43 -35.83
N GLU A 817 -6.55 -72.12 -35.63
CA GLU A 817 -6.89 -73.36 -36.34
C GLU A 817 -7.19 -73.08 -37.83
N ASP A 818 -6.43 -73.72 -38.71
CA ASP A 818 -6.60 -73.70 -40.17
C ASP A 818 -6.55 -75.14 -40.68
N THR A 819 -7.65 -75.59 -41.31
CA THR A 819 -7.92 -77.00 -41.62
C THR A 819 -7.16 -77.55 -42.83
N ASN A 820 -6.43 -76.71 -43.58
CA ASN A 820 -5.87 -77.09 -44.89
C ASN A 820 -4.36 -77.41 -44.94
N ARG A 821 -3.61 -77.36 -43.83
CA ARG A 821 -2.17 -77.72 -43.80
C ARG A 821 -1.72 -78.45 -42.54
N THR A 822 -1.23 -79.68 -42.70
CA THR A 822 -0.85 -80.59 -41.60
C THR A 822 0.49 -80.27 -40.92
N ILE A 823 1.36 -79.46 -41.52
CA ILE A 823 2.71 -79.13 -40.96
C ILE A 823 2.70 -77.78 -40.20
N ALA A 824 1.62 -77.49 -39.45
CA ALA A 824 1.43 -76.21 -38.77
C ALA A 824 0.94 -76.30 -37.30
N ILE A 825 0.48 -77.47 -36.83
CA ILE A 825 -0.26 -77.61 -35.55
C ILE A 825 0.56 -77.14 -34.34
N GLU A 826 1.84 -77.48 -34.25
CA GLU A 826 2.71 -77.01 -33.16
C GLU A 826 2.89 -75.49 -33.18
N GLN A 827 3.07 -74.89 -34.37
CA GLN A 827 3.23 -73.44 -34.54
C GLN A 827 1.95 -72.69 -34.17
N GLN A 828 0.78 -73.21 -34.53
CA GLN A 828 -0.54 -72.66 -34.15
C GLN A 828 -0.76 -72.73 -32.62
N CYS A 829 -0.39 -73.84 -31.98
CA CYS A 829 -0.43 -74.00 -30.52
C CYS A 829 0.53 -73.04 -29.79
N VAL A 830 1.76 -72.86 -30.29
CA VAL A 830 2.73 -71.89 -29.74
C VAL A 830 2.24 -70.45 -29.94
N ALA A 831 1.73 -70.10 -31.13
CA ALA A 831 1.12 -68.80 -31.40
C ALA A 831 -0.08 -68.53 -30.48
N THR A 832 -0.91 -69.53 -30.20
CA THR A 832 -2.04 -69.41 -29.28
C THR A 832 -1.58 -69.12 -27.84
N ARG A 833 -0.53 -69.80 -27.36
CA ARG A 833 0.04 -69.55 -26.01
C ARG A 833 0.69 -68.17 -25.92
N ALA A 834 1.46 -67.78 -26.94
CA ALA A 834 2.06 -66.44 -27.03
C ALA A 834 1.00 -65.34 -27.06
N TYR A 835 -0.08 -65.53 -27.84
CA TYR A 835 -1.22 -64.62 -27.90
C TYR A 835 -1.88 -64.42 -26.53
N LEU A 836 -2.16 -65.51 -25.80
CA LEU A 836 -2.80 -65.43 -24.47
C LEU A 836 -1.89 -64.76 -23.43
N LEU A 837 -0.58 -65.06 -23.45
CA LEU A 837 0.39 -64.47 -22.53
C LEU A 837 0.60 -62.97 -22.80
N LEU A 838 0.77 -62.57 -24.07
CA LEU A 838 0.90 -61.15 -24.44
C LEU A 838 -0.39 -60.36 -24.14
N LEU A 839 -1.56 -60.95 -24.34
CA LEU A 839 -2.85 -60.34 -23.99
C LEU A 839 -3.00 -60.15 -22.48
N ALA A 840 -2.56 -61.12 -21.65
CA ALA A 840 -2.60 -61.00 -20.20
C ALA A 840 -1.65 -59.90 -19.69
N ILE A 841 -0.41 -59.84 -20.19
CA ILE A 841 0.58 -58.83 -19.81
C ILE A 841 0.12 -57.42 -20.21
N SER A 842 -0.36 -57.25 -21.44
CA SER A 842 -0.84 -55.94 -21.91
C SER A 842 -2.09 -55.47 -21.17
N LEU A 843 -3.02 -56.36 -20.81
CA LEU A 843 -4.15 -56.01 -19.94
C LEU A 843 -3.70 -55.62 -18.52
N PHE A 844 -2.74 -56.33 -17.93
CA PHE A 844 -2.20 -55.97 -16.61
C PHE A 844 -1.56 -54.57 -16.62
N ILE A 845 -0.76 -54.26 -17.65
CA ILE A 845 -0.15 -52.93 -17.83
C ILE A 845 -1.23 -51.85 -18.02
N ILE A 846 -2.28 -52.10 -18.81
CA ILE A 846 -3.38 -51.14 -19.01
C ILE A 846 -4.18 -50.90 -17.71
N ILE A 847 -4.44 -51.95 -16.91
CA ILE A 847 -5.11 -51.83 -15.62
C ILE A 847 -4.27 -51.00 -14.66
N LEU A 848 -2.98 -51.33 -14.51
CA LEU A 848 -2.07 -50.61 -13.61
C LEU A 848 -1.92 -49.14 -14.04
N TYR A 849 -1.72 -48.87 -15.33
CA TYR A 849 -1.63 -47.52 -15.87
C TYR A 849 -2.91 -46.71 -15.64
N THR A 850 -4.10 -47.26 -15.96
CA THR A 850 -5.37 -46.52 -15.77
C THR A 850 -5.74 -46.34 -14.30
N SER A 851 -5.30 -47.22 -13.40
CA SER A 851 -5.48 -47.06 -11.95
C SER A 851 -4.64 -45.96 -11.30
N LEU A 852 -3.63 -45.43 -12.02
CA LEU A 852 -2.73 -44.38 -11.55
C LEU A 852 -3.10 -42.98 -12.11
N ILE A 853 -4.22 -42.85 -12.81
CA ILE A 853 -4.68 -41.57 -13.40
C ILE A 853 -5.65 -40.87 -12.44
N TYR A 854 -5.31 -39.63 -12.09
CA TYR A 854 -6.14 -38.71 -11.31
C TYR A 854 -6.86 -37.72 -12.21
N TYR A 855 -8.00 -37.23 -11.75
CA TYR A 855 -8.86 -36.27 -12.43
C TYR A 855 -9.21 -35.12 -11.46
N LEU A 856 -9.36 -33.91 -11.99
CA LEU A 856 -9.88 -32.79 -11.23
C LEU A 856 -11.39 -32.90 -11.12
N ASN A 857 -11.91 -32.79 -9.90
CA ASN A 857 -13.35 -32.75 -9.61
C ASN A 857 -13.66 -31.48 -8.79
N THR A 858 -14.71 -30.76 -9.17
CA THR A 858 -15.11 -29.51 -8.52
C THR A 858 -16.57 -29.61 -8.08
N PHE A 859 -16.83 -29.34 -6.80
CA PHE A 859 -18.19 -29.28 -6.24
C PHE A 859 -18.49 -27.91 -5.63
N THR A 860 -19.77 -27.54 -5.58
CA THR A 860 -20.24 -26.21 -5.18
C THR A 860 -21.28 -26.27 -4.07
N ILE A 861 -21.16 -25.38 -3.08
CA ILE A 861 -22.10 -25.21 -1.98
C ILE A 861 -22.65 -23.78 -2.04
N THR A 862 -23.95 -23.62 -2.21
CA THR A 862 -24.63 -22.31 -2.28
C THR A 862 -24.92 -21.77 -0.88
N LYS A 863 -24.63 -20.49 -0.64
CA LYS A 863 -24.84 -19.76 0.63
C LYS A 863 -24.33 -20.51 1.86
N PRO A 864 -23.02 -20.82 1.91
CA PRO A 864 -22.40 -21.52 3.04
C PRO A 864 -22.52 -20.71 4.34
N SER A 865 -22.64 -21.40 5.48
CA SER A 865 -22.38 -20.77 6.78
C SER A 865 -20.87 -20.67 7.05
N LEU A 866 -20.48 -19.80 8.00
CA LEU A 866 -19.09 -19.69 8.47
C LEU A 866 -18.53 -21.05 8.91
N GLU A 867 -19.33 -21.82 9.66
CA GLU A 867 -18.96 -23.17 10.13
C GLU A 867 -18.70 -24.13 8.95
N GLN A 868 -19.52 -24.07 7.90
CA GLN A 868 -19.35 -24.89 6.70
C GLN A 868 -18.08 -24.48 5.95
N TYR A 869 -17.84 -23.18 5.76
CA TYR A 869 -16.62 -22.65 5.15
C TYR A 869 -15.36 -23.12 5.91
N GLN A 870 -15.33 -22.96 7.23
CA GLN A 870 -14.20 -23.40 8.08
C GLN A 870 -13.99 -24.93 8.01
N GLN A 871 -15.07 -25.72 7.96
CA GLN A 871 -14.98 -27.17 7.78
C GLN A 871 -14.41 -27.57 6.40
N LEU A 872 -14.73 -26.84 5.33
CA LEU A 872 -14.16 -27.08 4.00
C LEU A 872 -12.67 -26.76 3.98
N GLN A 873 -12.25 -25.59 4.48
CA GLN A 873 -10.84 -25.22 4.55
C GLN A 873 -10.02 -26.20 5.38
N LYS A 874 -10.50 -26.55 6.58
CA LYS A 874 -9.84 -27.52 7.46
C LYS A 874 -9.73 -28.94 6.87
N ARG A 875 -10.59 -29.28 5.89
CA ARG A 875 -10.62 -30.60 5.25
C ARG A 875 -9.83 -30.68 3.94
N TYR A 876 -9.74 -29.58 3.19
CA TYR A 876 -9.19 -29.56 1.83
C TYR A 876 -8.01 -28.60 1.63
N GLY A 877 -7.74 -27.69 2.57
CA GLY A 877 -6.74 -26.63 2.48
C GLY A 877 -7.27 -25.37 1.77
N SER A 878 -6.72 -24.20 2.13
CA SER A 878 -7.13 -22.90 1.58
C SER A 878 -7.04 -22.87 0.05
N ASP A 879 -5.94 -23.38 -0.51
CA ASP A 879 -5.64 -23.45 -1.95
C ASP A 879 -6.72 -24.19 -2.78
N ALA A 880 -7.53 -25.05 -2.14
CA ALA A 880 -8.55 -25.86 -2.79
C ALA A 880 -9.98 -25.28 -2.68
N VAL A 881 -10.20 -24.24 -1.87
CA VAL A 881 -11.52 -23.71 -1.50
C VAL A 881 -11.65 -22.25 -1.95
N SER A 882 -12.46 -21.99 -2.98
CA SER A 882 -12.68 -20.67 -3.55
C SER A 882 -14.13 -20.21 -3.35
N CYS A 883 -14.32 -19.12 -2.60
CA CYS A 883 -15.62 -18.57 -2.24
C CYS A 883 -15.63 -17.06 -2.52
N PRO A 884 -16.16 -16.58 -3.65
CA PRO A 884 -16.17 -15.15 -3.97
C PRO A 884 -17.08 -14.35 -3.05
N CYS A 885 -16.62 -13.18 -2.63
CA CYS A 885 -17.42 -12.24 -1.84
C CYS A 885 -18.43 -11.49 -2.70
N SER A 886 -19.61 -11.19 -2.15
CA SER A 886 -20.57 -10.25 -2.75
C SER A 886 -20.28 -8.78 -2.38
N ARG A 887 -19.47 -8.54 -1.33
CA ARG A 887 -18.88 -7.23 -1.01
C ARG A 887 -17.35 -7.34 -1.03
N LEU A 888 -16.71 -6.51 -1.86
CA LEU A 888 -15.28 -6.65 -2.22
C LEU A 888 -14.36 -5.74 -1.41
N SER A 889 -14.85 -4.55 -1.01
CA SER A 889 -14.22 -3.64 -0.06
C SER A 889 -15.00 -3.69 1.25
N ILE A 890 -14.33 -4.10 2.33
CA ILE A 890 -14.91 -4.29 3.66
C ILE A 890 -14.17 -3.35 4.62
N ALA A 891 -14.82 -2.25 5.01
CA ALA A 891 -14.26 -1.24 5.89
C ALA A 891 -13.96 -1.82 7.29
N HIS A 892 -12.83 -1.44 7.89
CA HIS A 892 -12.40 -1.96 9.19
C HIS A 892 -13.46 -1.75 10.29
N SER A 893 -14.16 -0.62 10.31
CA SER A 893 -15.35 -0.33 11.13
C SER A 893 -16.42 -1.42 11.18
N SER A 894 -16.50 -2.28 10.17
CA SER A 894 -17.51 -3.34 10.10
C SER A 894 -17.12 -4.64 10.82
N PHE A 895 -15.85 -4.79 11.23
CA PHE A 895 -15.37 -5.99 11.93
C PHE A 895 -14.25 -5.75 12.97
N ILE A 896 -13.78 -4.50 13.13
CA ILE A 896 -12.83 -4.05 14.14
C ILE A 896 -13.48 -2.96 14.99
N THR A 897 -13.33 -3.05 16.31
CA THR A 897 -13.56 -1.93 17.22
C THR A 897 -12.23 -1.52 17.86
N LEU A 898 -11.89 -0.22 17.77
CA LEU A 898 -10.77 0.38 18.49
C LEU A 898 -11.29 1.19 19.68
N GLN A 899 -10.55 1.15 20.79
CA GLN A 899 -10.71 2.08 21.90
C GLN A 899 -9.35 2.34 22.55
N CYS A 900 -8.91 3.59 22.51
CA CYS A 900 -7.72 4.06 23.22
C CYS A 900 -8.11 4.78 24.52
N ASN A 901 -7.38 4.47 25.59
CA ASN A 901 -7.50 5.13 26.89
C ASN A 901 -6.31 6.08 27.08
N PHE A 902 -6.56 7.28 27.60
CA PHE A 902 -5.55 8.34 27.78
C PHE A 902 -5.12 8.47 29.25
N HIS A 903 -3.90 8.97 29.47
CA HIS A 903 -3.28 9.14 30.79
C HIS A 903 -4.18 9.98 31.72
N PRO A 904 -4.37 9.59 32.99
CA PRO A 904 -5.36 10.19 33.90
C PRO A 904 -5.31 11.72 34.01
N VAL A 905 -4.13 12.34 33.82
CA VAL A 905 -4.00 13.81 33.82
C VAL A 905 -4.92 14.50 32.81
N CYS A 906 -5.12 13.89 31.62
CA CYS A 906 -5.92 14.46 30.53
C CYS A 906 -7.43 14.38 30.77
N THR A 907 -7.88 13.72 31.84
CA THR A 907 -9.28 13.72 32.33
C THR A 907 -9.41 14.27 33.76
N SER A 908 -8.29 14.71 34.35
CA SER A 908 -8.24 15.23 35.73
C SER A 908 -8.63 16.71 35.84
N PRO A 909 -9.00 17.18 37.06
CA PRO A 909 -9.25 18.61 37.31
C PRO A 909 -8.09 19.54 36.94
N PHE A 910 -6.85 19.05 36.96
CA PHE A 910 -5.65 19.82 36.56
C PHE A 910 -5.64 20.25 35.09
N THR A 911 -6.53 19.70 34.26
CA THR A 911 -6.76 20.12 32.86
C THR A 911 -8.20 20.58 32.62
N SER A 912 -8.93 20.94 33.68
CA SER A 912 -10.29 21.52 33.55
C SER A 912 -10.24 23.02 33.25
N ASP A 913 -11.23 23.50 32.50
CA ASP A 913 -11.27 24.89 32.06
C ASP A 913 -11.49 25.87 33.24
N SER A 914 -12.19 25.41 34.29
CA SER A 914 -12.29 26.14 35.56
C SER A 914 -10.93 26.30 36.25
N TYR A 915 -10.13 25.24 36.34
CA TYR A 915 -8.81 25.32 36.98
C TYR A 915 -7.85 26.25 36.21
N LEU A 916 -7.94 26.27 34.88
CA LEU A 916 -7.18 27.22 34.07
C LEU A 916 -7.67 28.66 34.24
N GLN A 917 -8.98 28.89 34.37
CA GLN A 917 -9.53 30.21 34.68
C GLN A 917 -9.08 30.70 36.05
N ASP A 918 -9.16 29.86 37.10
CA ASP A 918 -8.69 30.17 38.45
C ASP A 918 -7.18 30.55 38.46
N LEU A 919 -6.36 29.83 37.69
CA LEU A 919 -4.94 30.14 37.51
C LEU A 919 -4.70 31.41 36.66
N PHE A 920 -5.56 31.70 35.68
CA PHE A 920 -5.44 32.92 34.87
C PHE A 920 -5.82 34.17 35.68
N GLU A 921 -6.89 34.12 36.45
CA GLU A 921 -7.29 35.25 37.32
C GLU A 921 -6.17 35.57 38.32
N LEU A 922 -5.58 34.55 38.95
CA LEU A 922 -4.40 34.71 39.79
C LEU A 922 -3.20 35.33 39.03
N TYR A 923 -2.90 34.88 37.82
CA TYR A 923 -1.81 35.43 36.99
C TYR A 923 -2.08 36.88 36.55
N ASN A 924 -3.32 37.21 36.25
CA ASN A 924 -3.74 38.53 35.79
C ASN A 924 -3.63 39.57 36.93
N ASP A 925 -4.11 39.20 38.12
CA ASP A 925 -4.08 40.01 39.36
C ASP A 925 -2.67 40.19 39.95
N LEU A 926 -1.65 39.51 39.42
CA LEU A 926 -0.26 39.84 39.74
C LEU A 926 0.06 41.27 39.27
N ASP A 927 0.53 42.08 40.22
CA ASP A 927 1.20 43.36 39.95
C ASP A 927 2.18 43.22 38.78
N SER A 928 2.19 44.16 37.84
CA SER A 928 3.01 44.07 36.62
C SER A 928 4.49 44.36 36.86
N THR A 929 4.92 44.61 38.10
CA THR A 929 6.33 44.71 38.40
C THR A 929 7.08 43.38 38.17
N TYR A 930 8.34 43.51 37.73
CA TYR A 930 9.24 42.41 37.36
C TYR A 930 9.48 41.35 38.47
N ALA A 931 9.03 41.57 39.70
CA ALA A 931 9.13 40.61 40.80
C ALA A 931 8.01 39.56 40.79
N THR A 932 6.81 39.90 40.32
CA THR A 932 5.59 39.10 40.43
C THR A 932 5.31 38.29 39.17
N LYS A 933 5.16 38.94 38.00
CA LYS A 933 5.03 38.28 36.68
C LYS A 933 6.40 37.78 36.15
N ASN A 934 7.17 37.12 37.01
CA ASN A 934 8.57 36.78 36.75
C ASN A 934 8.75 35.38 36.16
N ALA A 935 9.52 35.24 35.09
CA ALA A 935 9.77 33.99 34.37
C ALA A 935 10.50 32.88 35.17
N PHE A 936 10.97 33.17 36.38
CA PHE A 936 11.60 32.22 37.31
C PHE A 936 10.68 31.79 38.47
N THR A 937 9.50 32.39 38.63
CA THR A 937 8.58 32.08 39.74
C THR A 937 7.51 31.08 39.33
N LEU A 938 6.96 30.38 40.32
CA LEU A 938 5.79 29.51 40.15
C LEU A 938 4.59 30.33 39.63
N GLN A 939 4.27 31.44 40.29
CA GLN A 939 3.12 32.28 39.97
C GLN A 939 3.18 32.88 38.55
N GLY A 940 4.37 33.29 38.09
CA GLY A 940 4.55 33.86 36.74
C GLY A 940 4.48 32.84 35.59
N THR A 941 4.44 31.53 35.89
CA THR A 941 4.53 30.46 34.87
C THR A 941 3.45 29.37 34.96
N ILE A 942 2.82 29.18 36.12
CA ILE A 942 1.96 28.02 36.36
C ILE A 942 0.71 27.96 35.48
N PHE A 943 0.09 29.12 35.19
CA PHE A 943 -1.05 29.19 34.27
C PHE A 943 -0.68 28.61 32.90
N SER A 944 0.40 29.10 32.28
CA SER A 944 0.81 28.70 30.94
C SER A 944 1.34 27.27 30.89
N HIS A 945 1.88 26.78 31.99
CA HIS A 945 2.34 25.39 32.16
C HIS A 945 1.16 24.39 32.18
N PHE A 946 0.07 24.68 32.92
CA PHE A 946 -1.13 23.84 32.87
C PHE A 946 -1.96 24.05 31.60
N GLN A 947 -1.95 25.25 31.02
CA GLN A 947 -2.51 25.50 29.69
C GLN A 947 -1.81 24.63 28.64
N ALA A 948 -0.48 24.60 28.62
CA ALA A 948 0.31 23.73 27.74
C ALA A 948 -0.11 22.25 27.88
N LEU A 949 -0.31 21.79 29.11
CA LEU A 949 -0.73 20.42 29.41
C LEU A 949 -2.16 20.12 28.92
N ARG A 950 -3.12 21.04 29.12
CA ARG A 950 -4.49 20.94 28.57
C ARG A 950 -4.49 20.92 27.05
N SER A 951 -3.78 21.84 26.40
CA SER A 951 -3.71 21.93 24.94
C SER A 951 -3.08 20.69 24.32
N LEU A 952 -1.98 20.18 24.89
CA LEU A 952 -1.39 18.90 24.47
C LEU A 952 -2.37 17.73 24.65
N CYS A 953 -3.03 17.63 25.80
CA CYS A 953 -4.03 16.59 26.08
C CYS A 953 -5.25 16.65 25.14
N ASN A 954 -5.61 17.81 24.60
CA ASN A 954 -6.70 17.95 23.62
C ASN A 954 -6.22 17.60 22.21
N LEU A 955 -5.14 18.24 21.74
CA LEU A 955 -4.47 17.93 20.46
C LEU A 955 -4.28 16.42 20.24
N VAL A 956 -3.79 15.74 21.27
CA VAL A 956 -3.55 14.30 21.27
C VAL A 956 -4.85 13.50 21.13
N LYS A 957 -5.92 13.86 21.85
CA LYS A 957 -7.21 13.16 21.73
C LYS A 957 -7.78 13.33 20.35
N ASP A 958 -7.77 14.55 19.82
CA ASP A 958 -8.36 14.87 18.53
C ASP A 958 -7.61 14.14 17.40
N PHE A 959 -6.27 14.19 17.40
CA PHE A 959 -5.43 13.44 16.45
C PHE A 959 -5.65 11.92 16.54
N VAL A 960 -5.72 11.36 17.77
CA VAL A 960 -5.95 9.92 17.98
C VAL A 960 -7.37 9.50 17.59
N ASN A 961 -8.38 10.34 17.80
CA ASN A 961 -9.77 10.09 17.41
C ASN A 961 -9.92 10.13 15.89
N ASP A 962 -9.37 11.15 15.22
CA ASP A 962 -9.43 11.29 13.77
C ASP A 962 -8.66 10.17 13.06
N ALA A 963 -7.46 9.82 13.54
CA ALA A 963 -6.70 8.69 13.02
C ALA A 963 -7.45 7.36 13.20
N GLN A 964 -8.14 7.16 14.33
CA GLN A 964 -9.06 6.02 14.49
C GLN A 964 -10.19 6.04 13.45
N GLN A 965 -10.82 7.19 13.19
CA GLN A 965 -11.88 7.26 12.17
C GLN A 965 -11.35 6.97 10.76
N GLN A 966 -10.19 7.52 10.38
CA GLN A 966 -9.53 7.22 9.10
C GLN A 966 -9.26 5.71 8.97
N TYR A 967 -8.64 5.10 9.99
CA TYR A 967 -8.36 3.67 10.03
C TYR A 967 -9.64 2.84 9.88
N LEU A 968 -10.69 3.18 10.62
CA LEU A 968 -11.97 2.47 10.62
C LEU A 968 -12.78 2.67 9.32
N VAL A 969 -12.55 3.76 8.56
CA VAL A 969 -13.12 3.99 7.22
C VAL A 969 -12.34 3.24 6.13
N SER A 970 -11.02 3.10 6.26
CA SER A 970 -10.20 2.29 5.33
C SER A 970 -10.67 0.82 5.27
N SER A 971 -10.35 0.11 4.18
CA SER A 971 -10.94 -1.21 3.90
C SER A 971 -9.95 -2.29 3.48
N ILE A 972 -10.15 -3.52 3.98
CA ILE A 972 -9.58 -4.71 3.33
C ILE A 972 -10.32 -4.91 2.00
N VAL A 973 -9.55 -5.09 0.91
CA VAL A 973 -10.06 -5.42 -0.42
C VAL A 973 -9.74 -6.87 -0.74
N SER A 974 -10.76 -7.68 -1.00
CA SER A 974 -10.58 -9.07 -1.46
C SER A 974 -11.72 -9.53 -2.36
N THR A 975 -11.38 -10.26 -3.42
CA THR A 975 -12.34 -10.90 -4.34
C THR A 975 -12.85 -12.24 -3.82
N LEU A 976 -12.12 -12.87 -2.90
CA LEU A 976 -12.45 -14.15 -2.27
C LEU A 976 -12.51 -14.00 -0.75
N MET A 977 -13.31 -14.84 -0.09
CA MET A 977 -13.33 -14.93 1.37
C MET A 977 -11.95 -15.36 1.88
N THR A 978 -11.22 -14.42 2.49
CA THR A 978 -9.92 -14.62 3.14
C THR A 978 -10.02 -15.70 4.21
N ASP A 979 -9.06 -16.62 4.28
CA ASP A 979 -9.00 -17.63 5.35
C ASP A 979 -8.69 -16.99 6.71
N PHE A 980 -8.95 -17.73 7.81
CA PHE A 980 -8.81 -17.19 9.16
C PHE A 980 -7.35 -16.80 9.49
N ASP A 981 -6.37 -17.62 9.12
CA ASP A 981 -4.96 -17.40 9.47
C ASP A 981 -4.40 -16.20 8.68
N LEU A 982 -4.83 -16.04 7.42
CA LEU A 982 -4.48 -14.90 6.57
C LEU A 982 -5.18 -13.60 7.01
N PHE A 983 -6.48 -13.67 7.30
CA PHE A 983 -7.23 -12.56 7.90
C PHE A 983 -6.58 -12.09 9.19
N GLU A 984 -6.16 -13.02 10.05
CA GLU A 984 -5.55 -12.66 11.32
C GLU A 984 -4.22 -11.95 11.12
N LYS A 985 -3.37 -12.44 10.21
CA LYS A 985 -2.07 -11.81 9.89
C LYS A 985 -2.23 -10.43 9.27
N GLN A 986 -3.09 -10.28 8.26
CA GLN A 986 -3.34 -9.00 7.59
C GLN A 986 -3.90 -7.96 8.57
N THR A 987 -4.88 -8.37 9.39
CA THR A 987 -5.48 -7.48 10.41
C THR A 987 -4.48 -7.12 11.49
N ASN A 988 -3.66 -8.06 11.98
CA ASN A 988 -2.63 -7.77 12.98
C ASN A 988 -1.55 -6.83 12.43
N ALA A 989 -1.06 -7.04 11.21
CA ALA A 989 -0.06 -6.17 10.59
C ALA A 989 -0.59 -4.74 10.43
N SER A 990 -1.81 -4.59 9.90
CA SER A 990 -2.48 -3.29 9.75
C SER A 990 -2.73 -2.57 11.09
N LEU A 991 -3.05 -3.31 12.15
CA LEU A 991 -3.20 -2.74 13.50
C LEU A 991 -1.86 -2.32 14.12
N ILE A 992 -0.76 -3.04 13.82
CA ILE A 992 0.59 -2.71 14.29
C ILE A 992 1.12 -1.46 13.57
N ASP A 993 0.97 -1.38 12.25
CA ASP A 993 1.29 -0.17 11.48
C ASP A 993 0.54 1.05 12.02
N PHE A 994 -0.78 0.96 12.19
CA PHE A 994 -1.57 2.02 12.82
C PHE A 994 -1.01 2.46 14.19
N GLN A 995 -0.61 1.51 15.04
CA GLN A 995 -0.04 1.80 16.37
C GLN A 995 1.36 2.43 16.33
N LEU A 996 2.17 2.18 15.29
CA LEU A 996 3.52 2.72 15.13
C LEU A 996 3.51 4.08 14.40
N THR A 997 2.74 4.20 13.33
CA THR A 997 2.68 5.39 12.47
C THR A 997 2.00 6.58 13.18
N LEU A 998 1.02 6.31 14.05
CA LEU A 998 0.27 7.30 14.84
C LEU A 998 1.18 8.22 15.69
N PRO A 999 1.98 7.73 16.66
CA PRO A 999 2.88 8.58 17.44
C PRO A 999 4.01 9.17 16.61
N ASN A 1000 4.53 8.46 15.61
CA ASN A 1000 5.63 8.96 14.78
C ASN A 1000 5.22 10.21 13.99
N SER A 1001 4.03 10.21 13.38
CA SER A 1001 3.49 11.35 12.64
C SER A 1001 3.34 12.60 13.54
N PHE A 1002 2.68 12.45 14.69
CA PHE A 1002 2.49 13.53 15.66
C PHE A 1002 3.84 14.09 16.18
N ASN A 1003 4.77 13.20 16.55
CA ASN A 1003 6.09 13.61 17.06
C ASN A 1003 6.95 14.32 16.02
N ASN A 1004 6.91 13.89 14.75
CA ASN A 1004 7.62 14.56 13.66
C ASN A 1004 7.16 16.02 13.51
N SER A 1005 5.85 16.25 13.44
CA SER A 1005 5.26 17.59 13.33
C SER A 1005 5.55 18.45 14.57
N LEU A 1006 5.40 17.89 15.78
CA LEU A 1006 5.67 18.59 17.04
C LEU A 1006 7.15 19.02 17.15
N GLN A 1007 8.08 18.15 16.80
CA GLN A 1007 9.52 18.47 16.82
C GLN A 1007 9.90 19.52 15.77
N MET A 1008 9.34 19.43 14.55
CA MET A 1008 9.58 20.40 13.49
C MET A 1008 9.13 21.82 13.91
N ILE A 1009 7.92 21.94 14.44
CA ILE A 1009 7.37 23.22 14.90
C ILE A 1009 8.24 23.80 16.02
N ARG A 1010 8.52 23.02 17.08
CA ARG A 1010 9.39 23.44 18.20
C ARG A 1010 10.78 23.90 17.74
N GLY A 1011 11.44 23.10 16.90
CA GLY A 1011 12.80 23.38 16.42
C GLY A 1011 12.87 24.64 15.56
N LEU A 1012 11.91 24.86 14.66
CA LEU A 1012 11.85 26.06 13.83
C LEU A 1012 11.48 27.31 14.65
N MET A 1013 10.61 27.19 15.66
CA MET A 1013 10.27 28.31 16.54
C MET A 1013 11.45 28.77 17.40
N GLN A 1014 12.20 27.82 17.97
CA GLN A 1014 13.46 28.11 18.68
C GLN A 1014 14.50 28.74 17.75
N SER A 1015 14.71 28.15 16.57
CA SER A 1015 15.81 28.54 15.68
C SER A 1015 15.58 29.89 14.99
N ASN A 1016 14.32 30.27 14.77
CA ASN A 1016 13.96 31.65 14.38
C ASN A 1016 13.93 32.62 15.58
N GLY A 1017 14.09 32.12 16.80
CA GLY A 1017 14.20 32.90 18.03
C GLY A 1017 12.89 33.61 18.43
N PHE A 1018 11.72 33.04 18.15
CA PHE A 1018 10.45 33.75 18.38
C PHE A 1018 10.21 34.09 19.86
N VAL A 1019 9.73 35.30 20.13
CA VAL A 1019 9.53 35.84 21.48
C VAL A 1019 8.23 35.29 22.10
N SER A 1020 8.32 34.78 23.32
CA SER A 1020 7.17 34.45 24.19
C SER A 1020 6.71 35.68 24.97
N ALA A 1021 5.40 35.98 24.99
CA ALA A 1021 4.85 37.08 25.78
C ALA A 1021 5.07 36.89 27.29
N TYR A 1022 5.23 35.65 27.77
CA TYR A 1022 5.61 35.36 29.16
C TYR A 1022 7.06 35.80 29.50
N SER A 1023 7.80 36.37 28.53
CA SER A 1023 9.19 36.83 28.69
C SER A 1023 10.17 35.74 29.16
N THR A 1024 9.84 34.47 28.87
CA THR A 1024 10.54 33.26 29.34
C THR A 1024 11.76 32.86 28.50
N ASN A 1025 11.81 33.22 27.21
CA ASN A 1025 12.97 32.98 26.35
C ASN A 1025 13.73 34.27 26.02
N TRP A 1026 13.01 35.37 25.82
CA TRP A 1026 13.54 36.70 25.57
C TRP A 1026 12.76 37.75 26.37
N TYR A 1027 13.41 38.82 26.81
CA TYR A 1027 12.81 39.94 27.53
C TYR A 1027 13.34 41.28 27.01
N TYR A 1028 12.55 42.34 27.12
CA TYR A 1028 12.95 43.69 26.70
C TYR A 1028 13.81 44.38 27.75
N ILE A 1029 14.81 45.13 27.27
CA ILE A 1029 15.67 46.02 28.07
C ILE A 1029 15.64 47.46 27.55
N THR A 1030 15.73 48.40 28.48
CA THR A 1030 15.77 49.85 28.22
C THR A 1030 17.21 50.38 28.33
N LYS A 1031 17.64 51.23 27.39
CA LYS A 1031 18.96 51.89 27.38
C LYS A 1031 18.81 53.40 27.15
N ASN A 1032 19.05 54.21 28.19
CA ASN A 1032 18.90 55.68 28.21
C ASN A 1032 17.52 56.19 27.75
N ILE A 1033 16.59 56.31 28.70
CA ILE A 1033 15.17 56.62 28.46
C ILE A 1033 14.89 58.13 28.26
N TYR A 1034 15.93 58.98 28.15
CA TYR A 1034 15.78 60.44 28.20
C TYR A 1034 15.18 61.10 26.95
N LEU A 1035 15.04 60.34 25.86
CA LEU A 1035 14.36 60.69 24.61
C LEU A 1035 13.74 59.40 24.03
N SER A 1036 12.86 59.54 23.03
CA SER A 1036 12.34 58.41 22.24
C SER A 1036 13.48 57.51 21.72
N GLY A 1037 13.29 56.19 21.69
CA GLY A 1037 14.39 55.26 21.40
C GLY A 1037 13.99 53.80 21.21
N VAL A 1038 14.95 52.99 20.75
CA VAL A 1038 14.76 51.55 20.46
C VAL A 1038 14.77 50.70 21.73
N LEU A 1039 13.81 49.79 21.85
CA LEU A 1039 13.78 48.75 22.88
C LEU A 1039 14.47 47.49 22.36
N PHE A 1040 15.43 46.97 23.12
CA PHE A 1040 16.26 45.83 22.72
C PHE A 1040 15.84 44.56 23.45
N LEU A 1041 15.90 43.41 22.80
CA LEU A 1041 15.66 42.10 23.42
C LEU A 1041 16.95 41.45 23.93
N LYS A 1042 16.85 40.73 25.04
CA LYS A 1042 17.90 39.84 25.58
C LYS A 1042 17.34 38.45 25.86
N PRO A 1043 18.13 37.37 25.73
CA PRO A 1043 17.66 36.05 26.10
C PRO A 1043 17.63 35.87 27.62
N GLN A 1044 16.78 34.96 28.08
CA GLN A 1044 16.81 34.44 29.44
C GLN A 1044 17.86 33.35 29.60
N TYR A 1045 18.31 33.17 30.84
CA TYR A 1045 19.28 32.15 31.25
C TYR A 1045 18.73 31.36 32.43
N TYR A 1046 18.93 30.05 32.43
CA TYR A 1046 18.41 29.14 33.46
C TYR A 1046 19.52 28.21 34.00
N GLY A 1047 19.40 27.82 35.27
CA GLY A 1047 20.30 26.90 35.95
C GLY A 1047 21.60 27.53 36.45
N SER A 1048 22.39 26.76 37.21
CA SER A 1048 23.73 27.17 37.69
C SER A 1048 24.71 27.47 36.56
N ASP A 1049 24.51 26.81 35.43
CA ASP A 1049 25.48 26.73 34.33
C ASP A 1049 25.23 27.82 33.28
N MET A 1050 24.31 28.75 33.56
CA MET A 1050 23.89 29.85 32.67
C MET A 1050 23.43 29.35 31.29
N CYS A 1051 22.56 28.34 31.27
CA CYS A 1051 22.01 27.76 30.04
C CYS A 1051 21.18 28.82 29.29
N ASN A 1052 21.53 29.09 28.04
CA ASN A 1052 21.06 30.24 27.25
C ASN A 1052 19.89 29.90 26.31
N CYS A 1053 18.74 30.55 26.51
CA CYS A 1053 17.57 30.35 25.65
C CYS A 1053 17.72 30.83 24.21
N ALA A 1054 18.75 31.63 23.88
CA ALA A 1054 19.05 31.98 22.49
C ALA A 1054 19.69 30.84 21.68
N THR A 1055 20.28 29.83 22.32
CA THR A 1055 21.02 28.75 21.65
C THR A 1055 20.53 27.33 21.98
N LEU A 1056 19.73 27.17 23.04
CA LEU A 1056 19.14 25.89 23.44
C LEU A 1056 17.75 26.09 24.07
N SER A 1057 16.71 25.48 23.48
CA SER A 1057 15.33 25.60 23.95
C SER A 1057 15.04 24.85 25.26
N THR A 1058 15.84 23.82 25.57
CA THR A 1058 15.63 22.94 26.73
C THR A 1058 16.29 23.46 28.01
N CYS A 1059 16.70 24.74 28.07
CA CYS A 1059 17.22 25.32 29.30
C CYS A 1059 16.11 25.49 30.34
N THR A 1060 16.30 24.85 31.50
CA THR A 1060 15.32 24.81 32.59
C THR A 1060 15.98 24.84 33.96
N GLN A 1061 15.23 25.27 34.98
CA GLN A 1061 15.57 25.11 36.40
C GLN A 1061 14.30 24.87 37.24
N SER A 1062 14.43 24.51 38.51
CA SER A 1062 13.29 24.43 39.42
C SER A 1062 12.65 25.81 39.65
N SER A 1063 11.32 25.85 39.80
CA SER A 1063 10.59 27.08 40.13
C SER A 1063 11.07 27.71 41.45
N THR A 1064 10.78 29.01 41.60
CA THR A 1064 10.79 29.68 42.92
C THR A 1064 9.35 29.98 43.36
N PRO A 1065 8.89 29.47 44.53
CA PRO A 1065 9.49 28.45 45.38
C PRO A 1065 9.59 27.07 44.68
N PHE A 1066 10.44 26.20 45.21
CA PHE A 1066 10.65 24.84 44.68
C PHE A 1066 9.38 24.00 44.77
N ILE A 1067 8.95 23.44 43.63
CA ILE A 1067 7.89 22.43 43.54
C ILE A 1067 8.49 21.16 42.92
N LYS A 1068 8.21 20.00 43.52
CA LYS A 1068 8.74 18.70 43.09
C LYS A 1068 8.24 18.34 41.69
N GLY A 1069 9.16 18.15 40.74
CA GLY A 1069 8.85 17.78 39.35
C GLY A 1069 8.51 18.95 38.42
N TYR A 1070 8.23 20.13 38.95
CA TYR A 1070 7.87 21.32 38.16
C TYR A 1070 9.13 22.17 37.84
N LEU A 1071 9.34 22.45 36.56
CA LEU A 1071 10.45 23.27 36.06
C LEU A 1071 9.93 24.51 35.33
N VAL A 1072 10.73 25.58 35.39
CA VAL A 1072 10.60 26.79 34.57
C VAL A 1072 11.75 26.84 33.56
N GLY A 1073 11.56 27.45 32.40
CA GLY A 1073 12.52 27.45 31.30
C GLY A 1073 12.04 28.26 30.11
N CYS A 1074 12.76 28.14 28.98
CA CYS A 1074 12.63 29.05 27.83
C CYS A 1074 11.20 29.28 27.33
N THR A 1075 10.36 28.26 27.25
CA THR A 1075 8.93 28.43 26.93
C THR A 1075 8.06 27.57 27.85
N PRO A 1076 6.76 27.92 28.02
CA PRO A 1076 5.79 27.08 28.71
C PRO A 1076 5.79 25.63 28.21
N LEU A 1077 5.80 25.41 26.89
CA LEU A 1077 5.84 24.07 26.30
C LEU A 1077 7.15 23.33 26.61
N GLU A 1078 8.31 23.97 26.42
CA GLU A 1078 9.60 23.29 26.65
C GLU A 1078 9.83 23.00 28.14
N SER A 1079 9.45 23.92 29.03
CA SER A 1079 9.56 23.72 30.48
C SER A 1079 8.59 22.66 31.00
N LEU A 1080 7.36 22.58 30.48
CA LEU A 1080 6.45 21.46 30.72
C LEU A 1080 7.08 20.14 30.24
N LEU A 1081 7.61 20.10 29.02
CA LEU A 1081 8.14 18.88 28.41
C LEU A 1081 9.36 18.31 29.16
N GLN A 1082 10.19 19.13 29.79
CA GLN A 1082 11.25 18.67 30.71
C GLN A 1082 10.75 18.35 32.13
N SER A 1083 9.57 18.87 32.52
CA SER A 1083 8.97 18.61 33.85
C SER A 1083 8.39 17.20 33.97
N THR A 1084 8.12 16.77 35.20
CA THR A 1084 7.51 15.47 35.53
C THR A 1084 6.21 15.67 36.30
N LEU A 1085 5.28 14.72 36.23
CA LEU A 1085 3.98 14.83 36.90
C LEU A 1085 4.00 14.48 38.40
N GLN A 1086 5.19 14.33 39.01
CA GLN A 1086 5.39 13.90 40.40
C GLN A 1086 4.46 14.59 41.41
N CYS A 1087 4.35 15.92 41.35
CA CYS A 1087 3.52 16.68 42.29
C CYS A 1087 2.04 16.28 42.26
N LEU A 1088 1.52 15.91 41.08
CA LEU A 1088 0.10 15.59 40.89
C LEU A 1088 -0.29 14.22 41.46
N TYR A 1089 0.70 13.37 41.78
CA TYR A 1089 0.50 12.09 42.48
C TYR A 1089 0.60 12.23 44.01
N GLU A 1090 0.94 13.41 44.55
CA GLU A 1090 1.21 13.63 45.99
C GLU A 1090 0.33 14.73 46.59
N GLN A 1091 -0.63 14.36 47.45
CA GLN A 1091 -1.50 15.32 48.15
C GLN A 1091 -0.69 16.40 48.91
N SER A 1092 0.44 16.04 49.51
CA SER A 1092 1.34 16.98 50.17
C SER A 1092 1.91 18.05 49.22
N CYS A 1093 2.13 17.71 47.95
CA CYS A 1093 2.61 18.64 46.93
C CYS A 1093 1.47 19.49 46.34
N ILE A 1094 0.29 18.90 46.13
CA ILE A 1094 -0.94 19.64 45.74
C ILE A 1094 -1.34 20.67 46.81
N ASN A 1095 -1.22 20.31 48.09
CA ASN A 1095 -1.46 21.24 49.21
C ASN A 1095 -0.42 22.38 49.22
N LEU A 1096 0.84 22.08 48.90
CA LEU A 1096 1.93 23.07 48.80
C LEU A 1096 1.70 24.06 47.65
N LEU A 1097 1.32 23.56 46.46
CA LEU A 1097 0.88 24.36 45.33
C LEU A 1097 -0.27 25.31 45.74
N THR A 1098 -1.36 24.75 46.25
CA THR A 1098 -2.55 25.51 46.66
C THR A 1098 -2.21 26.61 47.68
N THR A 1099 -1.28 26.33 48.60
CA THR A 1099 -0.80 27.29 49.60
C THR A 1099 -0.03 28.46 48.98
N TYR A 1100 0.91 28.20 48.06
CA TYR A 1100 1.70 29.26 47.42
C TYR A 1100 0.92 30.09 46.40
N LEU A 1101 -0.17 29.54 45.87
CA LEU A 1101 -1.07 30.22 44.95
C LEU A 1101 -2.18 31.01 45.71
N ASN A 1102 -2.26 30.88 47.04
CA ASN A 1102 -3.26 31.51 47.91
C ASN A 1102 -4.73 31.23 47.47
N MET A 1103 -4.96 30.14 46.73
CA MET A 1103 -6.26 29.81 46.16
C MET A 1103 -7.16 29.10 47.18
N SER A 1104 -8.44 29.47 47.21
CA SER A 1104 -9.46 28.79 48.02
C SER A 1104 -9.90 27.41 47.46
N LEU A 1105 -9.29 26.95 46.35
CA LEU A 1105 -9.56 25.70 45.62
C LEU A 1105 -9.37 24.37 46.40
N SER A 1106 -8.93 24.44 47.67
CA SER A 1106 -8.41 23.33 48.49
C SER A 1106 -9.35 22.12 48.70
N ASN A 1107 -10.61 22.19 48.29
CA ASN A 1107 -11.62 21.16 48.60
C ASN A 1107 -11.86 20.10 47.49
N HIS A 1108 -11.34 20.30 46.27
CA HIS A 1108 -11.69 19.43 45.11
C HIS A 1108 -10.51 18.91 44.26
N LEU A 1109 -9.27 19.35 44.50
CA LEU A 1109 -8.09 18.81 43.81
C LEU A 1109 -7.67 17.47 44.45
N VAL A 1110 -7.95 16.37 43.76
CA VAL A 1110 -7.59 15.00 44.15
C VAL A 1110 -6.31 14.57 43.40
N PRO A 1111 -5.36 13.85 44.03
CA PRO A 1111 -4.17 13.35 43.35
C PRO A 1111 -4.52 12.33 42.26
N LEU A 1112 -3.69 12.28 41.21
CA LEU A 1112 -3.78 11.27 40.16
C LEU A 1112 -3.57 9.86 40.73
N ASN A 1113 -4.28 8.87 40.20
CA ASN A 1113 -4.15 7.49 40.67
C ASN A 1113 -3.01 6.76 39.94
N LYS A 1114 -1.94 6.42 40.68
CA LYS A 1114 -0.78 5.69 40.12
C LYS A 1114 -1.11 4.24 39.67
N SER A 1115 -2.28 3.69 39.98
CA SER A 1115 -2.71 2.39 39.43
C SER A 1115 -3.43 2.48 38.08
N GLU A 1116 -3.70 3.68 37.57
CA GLU A 1116 -4.41 3.92 36.29
C GLU A 1116 -3.45 4.28 35.15
N THR A 1117 -2.14 4.32 35.43
CA THR A 1117 -1.09 4.63 34.45
C THR A 1117 -0.01 3.54 34.42
N HIS A 1118 0.59 3.32 33.25
CA HIS A 1118 1.80 2.52 33.11
C HIS A 1118 3.09 3.34 33.18
N PHE A 1119 3.00 4.67 33.10
CA PHE A 1119 4.14 5.58 33.18
C PHE A 1119 4.66 5.71 34.62
N SER A 1120 5.96 6.00 34.76
CA SER A 1120 6.51 6.39 36.05
C SER A 1120 6.01 7.78 36.44
N SER A 1121 5.88 8.02 37.75
CA SER A 1121 5.73 9.38 38.28
C SER A 1121 6.89 10.29 37.90
N ASP A 1122 8.04 9.68 37.61
CA ASP A 1122 9.33 10.34 37.40
C ASP A 1122 9.66 10.50 35.91
N ASP A 1123 8.78 10.00 35.02
CA ASP A 1123 8.89 10.23 33.58
C ASP A 1123 8.57 11.70 33.25
N THR A 1124 9.30 12.26 32.28
CA THR A 1124 9.04 13.62 31.82
C THR A 1124 7.78 13.68 30.97
N VAL A 1125 7.12 14.84 30.94
CA VAL A 1125 5.95 15.02 30.07
C VAL A 1125 6.33 14.82 28.60
N ASN A 1126 7.58 15.08 28.17
CA ASN A 1126 8.05 14.70 26.84
C ASN A 1126 8.00 13.18 26.59
N SER A 1127 8.38 12.34 27.56
CA SER A 1127 8.27 10.87 27.42
C SER A 1127 6.83 10.39 27.32
N ILE A 1128 5.90 11.07 28.02
CA ILE A 1128 4.46 10.76 27.97
C ILE A 1128 3.85 11.26 26.64
N VAL A 1129 4.22 12.46 26.19
CA VAL A 1129 3.82 13.06 24.90
C VAL A 1129 4.36 12.27 23.71
N GLN A 1130 5.55 11.68 23.82
CA GLN A 1130 6.11 10.81 22.77
C GLN A 1130 5.27 9.56 22.54
N GLN A 1131 4.56 9.08 23.57
CA GLN A 1131 3.54 8.02 23.47
C GLN A 1131 2.11 8.59 23.42
N MET A 1132 1.95 9.86 23.04
CA MET A 1132 0.68 10.58 22.89
C MET A 1132 -0.26 10.43 24.10
N PHE A 1133 0.25 10.45 25.34
CA PHE A 1133 -0.53 10.17 26.56
C PHE A 1133 -1.40 8.89 26.46
N VAL A 1134 -1.11 7.93 25.58
CA VAL A 1134 -1.91 6.70 25.46
C VAL A 1134 -1.46 5.72 26.53
N GLU A 1135 -2.40 5.25 27.34
CA GLU A 1135 -2.15 4.17 28.30
C GLU A 1135 -2.30 2.80 27.63
N THR A 1136 -3.37 2.64 26.84
CA THR A 1136 -3.67 1.40 26.10
C THR A 1136 -4.54 1.72 24.89
N CYS A 1137 -4.17 1.25 23.70
CA CYS A 1137 -5.08 1.16 22.55
C CYS A 1137 -5.54 -0.29 22.38
N SER A 1138 -6.74 -0.58 22.87
CA SER A 1138 -7.37 -1.90 22.75
C SER A 1138 -8.04 -2.06 21.38
N SER A 1139 -7.91 -3.26 20.80
CA SER A 1139 -8.57 -3.66 19.57
C SER A 1139 -9.31 -4.97 19.77
N ASN A 1140 -10.50 -5.10 19.16
CA ASN A 1140 -11.24 -6.35 19.07
C ASN A 1140 -11.63 -6.58 17.61
N LYS A 1141 -11.43 -7.80 17.12
CA LYS A 1141 -11.54 -8.18 15.70
C LYS A 1141 -12.46 -9.39 15.54
N SER A 1142 -13.41 -9.30 14.61
CA SER A 1142 -14.52 -10.26 14.48
C SER A 1142 -14.55 -10.90 13.10
N TYR A 1143 -13.95 -12.08 12.99
CA TYR A 1143 -13.96 -12.85 11.74
C TYR A 1143 -15.38 -13.24 11.29
N ASN A 1144 -16.35 -13.37 12.21
CA ASN A 1144 -17.74 -13.60 11.85
C ASN A 1144 -18.37 -12.37 11.17
N GLN A 1145 -18.14 -11.16 11.69
CA GLN A 1145 -18.62 -9.95 11.03
C GLN A 1145 -17.93 -9.73 9.67
N PHE A 1146 -16.62 -10.02 9.56
CA PHE A 1146 -15.92 -10.01 8.29
C PHE A 1146 -16.54 -11.00 7.26
N PHE A 1147 -16.86 -12.23 7.67
CA PHE A 1147 -17.59 -13.20 6.85
C PHE A 1147 -19.00 -12.73 6.46
N GLU A 1148 -19.74 -12.13 7.38
CA GLU A 1148 -21.08 -11.57 7.14
C GLU A 1148 -21.08 -10.35 6.20
N GLN A 1149 -19.97 -9.59 6.14
CA GLN A 1149 -19.78 -8.52 5.18
C GLN A 1149 -19.38 -9.06 3.80
N CYS A 1150 -18.38 -9.96 3.72
CA CYS A 1150 -17.99 -10.63 2.48
C CYS A 1150 -19.18 -11.37 1.84
N LYS A 1151 -19.97 -12.07 2.67
CA LYS A 1151 -21.24 -12.72 2.31
C LYS A 1151 -21.13 -13.53 1.00
N PRO A 1152 -20.41 -14.66 0.99
CA PRO A 1152 -20.22 -15.46 -0.20
C PRO A 1152 -21.52 -16.13 -0.65
N ASP A 1153 -21.97 -15.87 -1.88
CA ASP A 1153 -23.18 -16.52 -2.44
C ASP A 1153 -22.97 -18.01 -2.73
N TYR A 1154 -21.73 -18.45 -2.90
CA TYR A 1154 -21.33 -19.85 -2.99
C TYR A 1154 -19.86 -20.05 -2.64
N CYS A 1155 -19.51 -21.29 -2.25
CA CYS A 1155 -18.14 -21.82 -2.27
C CYS A 1155 -18.02 -22.87 -3.37
N SER A 1156 -16.87 -22.93 -4.02
CA SER A 1156 -16.42 -24.02 -4.88
C SER A 1156 -15.19 -24.69 -4.28
N VAL A 1157 -15.11 -26.02 -4.38
CA VAL A 1157 -13.98 -26.80 -3.87
C VAL A 1157 -13.47 -27.72 -4.97
N THR A 1158 -12.19 -27.65 -5.29
CA THR A 1158 -11.56 -28.40 -6.39
C THR A 1158 -10.50 -29.35 -5.85
N ILE A 1159 -10.64 -30.64 -6.14
CA ILE A 1159 -9.78 -31.71 -5.61
C ILE A 1159 -9.34 -32.68 -6.71
N LEU A 1160 -8.21 -33.36 -6.48
CA LEU A 1160 -7.71 -34.45 -7.31
C LEU A 1160 -8.25 -35.78 -6.79
N GLU A 1161 -9.10 -36.44 -7.56
CA GLU A 1161 -9.65 -37.77 -7.24
C GLU A 1161 -9.15 -38.83 -8.24
N PRO A 1162 -8.92 -40.09 -7.82
CA PRO A 1162 -8.55 -41.16 -8.73
C PRO A 1162 -9.71 -41.49 -9.69
N GLY A 1163 -9.39 -41.84 -10.94
CA GLY A 1163 -10.38 -42.09 -11.98
C GLY A 1163 -11.43 -43.13 -11.59
N SER A 1164 -12.71 -42.79 -11.77
CA SER A 1164 -13.81 -43.66 -11.32
C SER A 1164 -13.75 -45.05 -11.97
N PHE A 1165 -14.17 -46.07 -11.21
CA PHE A 1165 -14.17 -47.48 -11.63
C PHE A 1165 -14.87 -47.72 -12.99
N ILE A 1166 -15.87 -46.89 -13.31
CA ILE A 1166 -16.58 -46.91 -14.60
C ILE A 1166 -15.67 -46.46 -15.75
N ILE A 1167 -14.89 -45.39 -15.57
CA ILE A 1167 -13.92 -44.88 -16.56
C ILE A 1167 -12.83 -45.93 -16.81
N VAL A 1168 -12.31 -46.56 -15.76
CA VAL A 1168 -11.33 -47.65 -15.85
C VAL A 1168 -11.89 -48.84 -16.65
N ILE A 1169 -13.09 -49.33 -16.32
CA ILE A 1169 -13.73 -50.45 -17.04
C ILE A 1169 -14.01 -50.12 -18.51
N THR A 1170 -14.57 -48.94 -18.80
CA THR A 1170 -14.90 -48.54 -20.18
C THR A 1170 -13.65 -48.37 -21.04
N THR A 1171 -12.56 -47.81 -20.49
CA THR A 1171 -11.26 -47.72 -21.17
C THR A 1171 -10.70 -49.11 -21.49
N ILE A 1172 -10.73 -50.04 -20.53
CA ILE A 1172 -10.29 -51.43 -20.74
C ILE A 1172 -11.14 -52.11 -21.83
N LEU A 1173 -12.47 -51.95 -21.81
CA LEU A 1173 -13.37 -52.52 -22.82
C LEU A 1173 -13.14 -51.93 -24.22
N GLY A 1174 -12.87 -50.63 -24.32
CA GLY A 1174 -12.54 -49.99 -25.60
C GLY A 1174 -11.25 -50.53 -26.22
N LEU A 1175 -10.20 -50.70 -25.40
CA LEU A 1175 -8.89 -51.19 -25.86
C LEU A 1175 -8.87 -52.70 -26.13
N TYR A 1176 -9.63 -53.50 -25.37
CA TYR A 1176 -9.64 -54.96 -25.48
C TYR A 1176 -10.01 -55.47 -26.88
N GLY A 1177 -10.97 -54.82 -27.56
CA GLY A 1177 -11.36 -55.19 -28.93
C GLY A 1177 -10.25 -54.96 -29.95
N GLY A 1178 -9.58 -53.82 -29.84
CA GLY A 1178 -8.41 -53.48 -30.65
C GLY A 1178 -7.26 -54.44 -30.43
N LEU A 1179 -6.87 -54.58 -29.16
CA LEU A 1179 -5.76 -55.40 -28.69
C LEU A 1179 -5.90 -56.88 -29.09
N THR A 1180 -7.08 -57.48 -28.88
CA THR A 1180 -7.33 -58.87 -29.29
C THR A 1180 -7.35 -59.07 -30.81
N THR A 1181 -7.74 -58.06 -31.57
CA THR A 1181 -7.74 -58.12 -33.05
C THR A 1181 -6.33 -57.92 -33.61
N PHE A 1182 -5.57 -56.97 -33.06
CA PHE A 1182 -4.17 -56.70 -33.43
C PHE A 1182 -3.25 -57.88 -33.09
N LEU A 1183 -3.33 -58.43 -31.88
CA LEU A 1183 -2.52 -59.59 -31.48
C LEU A 1183 -2.85 -60.84 -32.33
N LYS A 1184 -4.09 -61.00 -32.83
CA LYS A 1184 -4.44 -62.09 -33.77
C LYS A 1184 -3.78 -61.95 -35.14
N LEU A 1185 -3.46 -60.73 -35.57
CA LEU A 1185 -2.73 -60.49 -36.82
C LEU A 1185 -1.22 -60.63 -36.62
N VAL A 1186 -0.69 -60.04 -35.54
CA VAL A 1186 0.76 -59.91 -35.32
C VAL A 1186 1.39 -61.17 -34.75
N VAL A 1187 0.75 -61.89 -33.82
CA VAL A 1187 1.38 -63.05 -33.16
C VAL A 1187 1.69 -64.20 -34.12
N PRO A 1188 0.82 -64.61 -35.07
CA PRO A 1188 1.19 -65.60 -36.08
C PRO A 1188 2.37 -65.18 -36.94
N PHE A 1189 2.44 -63.89 -37.33
CA PHE A 1189 3.53 -63.34 -38.12
C PHE A 1189 4.87 -63.33 -37.35
N LEU A 1190 4.85 -62.95 -36.07
CA LEU A 1190 6.02 -63.00 -35.19
C LEU A 1190 6.49 -64.44 -34.97
N VAL A 1191 5.60 -65.37 -34.62
CA VAL A 1191 5.97 -66.77 -34.38
C VAL A 1191 6.52 -67.42 -35.66
N PHE A 1192 5.93 -67.15 -36.83
CA PHE A 1192 6.45 -67.61 -38.11
C PHE A 1192 7.83 -67.00 -38.43
N SER A 1193 8.03 -65.71 -38.16
CA SER A 1193 9.30 -65.01 -38.40
C SER A 1193 10.41 -65.50 -37.46
N ILE A 1194 10.08 -65.76 -36.19
CA ILE A 1194 10.98 -66.38 -35.21
C ILE A 1194 11.33 -67.81 -35.64
N TYR A 1195 10.36 -68.63 -36.06
CA TYR A 1195 10.63 -69.97 -36.61
C TYR A 1195 11.53 -69.90 -37.85
N LYS A 1196 11.32 -68.92 -38.73
CA LYS A 1196 12.15 -68.69 -39.92
C LYS A 1196 13.59 -68.30 -39.56
N LEU A 1197 13.79 -67.50 -38.51
CA LEU A 1197 15.12 -67.16 -37.97
C LEU A 1197 15.80 -68.36 -37.29
N VAL A 1198 15.09 -69.05 -36.39
CA VAL A 1198 15.59 -70.26 -35.71
C VAL A 1198 15.97 -71.35 -36.70
N ARG A 1199 15.14 -71.60 -37.73
CA ARG A 1199 15.45 -72.57 -38.80
C ARG A 1199 16.67 -72.17 -39.62
N LYS A 1200 16.89 -70.86 -39.85
CA LYS A 1200 18.10 -70.33 -40.52
C LYS A 1200 19.36 -70.50 -39.65
N TYR A 1201 19.22 -70.43 -38.33
CA TYR A 1201 20.28 -70.75 -37.37
C TYR A 1201 20.57 -72.26 -37.30
N GLN A 1202 19.53 -73.10 -37.23
CA GLN A 1202 19.65 -74.56 -37.21
C GLN A 1202 20.27 -75.10 -38.51
N GLN A 1203 19.95 -74.52 -39.67
CA GLN A 1203 20.61 -74.87 -40.94
C GLN A 1203 22.10 -74.51 -40.94
N ARG A 1204 22.49 -73.36 -40.37
CA ARG A 1204 23.92 -73.02 -40.16
C ARG A 1204 24.62 -74.00 -39.21
N ALA A 1205 23.96 -74.42 -38.13
CA ALA A 1205 24.49 -75.43 -37.22
C ALA A 1205 24.63 -76.81 -37.87
N GLN A 1206 23.66 -77.26 -38.68
CA GLN A 1206 23.73 -78.54 -39.39
C GLN A 1206 24.86 -78.59 -40.43
N VAL A 1207 25.16 -77.48 -41.11
CA VAL A 1207 26.30 -77.42 -42.05
C VAL A 1207 27.64 -77.61 -41.31
N GLY A 1208 27.82 -76.97 -40.14
CA GLY A 1208 29.01 -77.20 -39.30
C GLY A 1208 29.12 -78.65 -38.79
N ILE A 1209 28.00 -79.24 -38.36
CA ILE A 1209 27.95 -80.63 -37.86
C ILE A 1209 28.22 -81.65 -38.99
N GLN A 1210 27.76 -81.41 -40.23
CA GLN A 1210 28.06 -82.29 -41.37
C GLN A 1210 29.54 -82.23 -41.83
N GLN A 1211 30.27 -81.16 -41.54
CA GLN A 1211 31.72 -81.14 -41.75
C GLN A 1211 32.46 -81.98 -40.70
N PHE A 1212 31.99 -81.97 -39.44
CA PHE A 1212 32.62 -82.73 -38.35
C PHE A 1212 32.40 -84.26 -38.46
N LEU A 1213 31.22 -84.69 -38.92
CA LEU A 1213 30.84 -86.11 -38.99
C LEU A 1213 31.37 -86.88 -40.21
N ARG A 1214 32.33 -86.34 -40.98
CA ARG A 1214 32.96 -87.02 -42.13
C ARG A 1214 34.34 -87.65 -41.85
N GLN A 1215 34.86 -87.57 -40.64
CA GLN A 1215 36.27 -87.93 -40.33
C GLN A 1215 36.49 -89.12 -39.38
N ALA A 1216 35.51 -90.01 -39.17
CA ALA A 1216 35.68 -91.13 -38.22
C ALA A 1216 35.03 -92.46 -38.65
N GLN A 1217 35.79 -93.36 -39.31
CA GLN A 1217 36.26 -94.67 -38.80
C GLN A 1217 37.08 -95.48 -39.87
N PRO A 1218 37.94 -96.48 -39.49
CA PRO A 1218 39.13 -96.96 -40.25
C PRO A 1218 38.94 -98.35 -40.95
N GLN A 1219 39.86 -99.10 -41.61
CA GLN A 1219 41.34 -99.11 -41.91
C GLN A 1219 41.60 -100.09 -43.14
N GLN A 1220 42.77 -100.64 -43.57
CA GLN A 1220 44.17 -100.66 -43.06
C GLN A 1220 45.35 -100.45 -44.07
N PRO A 1221 45.93 -101.45 -44.81
CA PRO A 1221 47.41 -101.55 -44.88
C PRO A 1221 48.04 -101.15 -46.25
N VAL A 1222 49.12 -100.33 -46.37
CA VAL A 1222 50.53 -100.42 -45.84
C VAL A 1222 51.36 -101.49 -46.62
N PRO A 1223 52.62 -101.28 -47.10
CA PRO A 1223 53.73 -100.46 -46.52
C PRO A 1223 54.47 -99.33 -47.35
N PRO A 1224 55.67 -99.46 -48.02
CA PRO A 1224 56.80 -98.50 -47.79
C PRO A 1224 57.62 -98.03 -49.05
N PRO A 1225 58.83 -97.38 -48.95
CA PRO A 1225 59.37 -96.35 -48.02
C PRO A 1225 60.07 -95.14 -48.74
N VAL A 1226 60.62 -94.15 -47.99
CA VAL A 1226 62.06 -93.66 -48.02
C VAL A 1226 62.29 -92.23 -47.44
N SER A 1227 63.28 -92.13 -46.54
CA SER A 1227 64.09 -90.98 -45.99
C SER A 1227 63.56 -89.54 -45.78
N LEU A 1228 63.54 -89.10 -44.51
CA LEU A 1228 64.44 -88.11 -43.83
C LEU A 1228 65.28 -87.13 -44.70
N PRO A 1229 65.55 -85.86 -44.27
CA PRO A 1229 66.20 -85.53 -42.98
C PRO A 1229 65.65 -84.28 -42.22
N PRO A 1230 66.17 -83.95 -41.01
CA PRO A 1230 65.53 -83.00 -40.08
C PRO A 1230 66.28 -81.66 -39.85
N ARG A 1231 65.60 -80.71 -39.21
CA ARG A 1231 66.20 -79.77 -38.24
C ARG A 1231 65.19 -79.33 -37.19
#